data_AF-A0A2T4VCE6-F1
#
_entry.id   AF-A0A2T4VCE6-F1
#
_cell.length_a   1.000
_cell.length_b   1.000
_cell.length_c   1.000
_cell.angle_alpha   90.00
_cell.angle_beta   90.00
_cell.angle_gamma   90.00
#
_symmetry.space_group_name_H-M   'P 1'
#
loop_
_entity.id
_entity.type
_entity.pdbx_description
1 polymer ?
#
loop_
_entity_poly.entity_id
_entity_poly.type
_entity_poly.pdbx_seq_one_letter_code
_entity_poly.pdbx_strand_id
1 'polypeptide(L)'
;MATRKSEDNERLIDRDLTALAREGKLTAAHGVDGPVMEVLGLLSRGGKHPLLSGDPGVGKSALVQEVARRIIEGRVDAELANARMVEVSVANILARSTQRQAAETFEELLAWLSRHPCPIVYIRDLPAVIGGPLAPVAFRALRTGGIRFIFETEPKRVQELLRADEAFSERLHLVPLHEPPAERARWILGRVAEELERELHLPIDPAACDLTLRLASKFLLAQRLPRKAIELLKETAAEAAGGAKDRVGPEDVLTRFCATTRLPRFVVDDAMALDLEETERFFGERLLGQTDAVQAVLRSVALLKAGLNDPRRPLGVFLFAGPTGVGKTQLAKLLAEYLFGSQDRLVRLNMADFPNDGDESVPFGASWAPAIETKRGELTALLEGKVFTVLLLDEFEKAARSVHDRFLQLFDEGTFVNGAGETISCNNTVIVATSNVGAEVYREPAIGFMGSRRPEELITEVDRRIAEAFRPEFLNRFDAICHFQPLTKVEIRKIAQREVGRVLEREGIRARGLDVEVTPGVVDLLVERGYSPQFGARYLQREIEKTLTAALAVEIARRPLPPGSPVRVEIRPGGKVVAVAELAPRPREETAQLALPTEKSVSAVKRRLDKKSLLNEMDRLVGRARALSVSANRPRLEERRTELLAETQAPNLWDDPQRAASTLRAFRQVEAQLNELDRLEERATFARRLVREAKGEAQLASAAKQVEDVAREVQMAEALGAAGATDHGDEALVDICASETGEGQDAWVQELASMYLGWAERRGYEAMAVAEAEEPFRVVVRIAGPGAYGYLAGEAGLHRRIEEEKRQRAYVRVHRGGPLEDEVSLDVDGREVKRHEGTYLARVKTEVTVRDETSGRMMTLAGAGELGEMKDIASRVVKGQGGSHTADEARRYHLGRGARVEDPRTGAGTPRVKDVLRGELDVFIAAWISRPPTTGPTSAVS
;
A
#
# COMPACT_ATOMS: atom_id res chain seq x y z
N MET A 1 45.54 45.90 -25.42
CA MET A 1 45.99 44.48 -25.45
C MET A 1 46.27 43.94 -24.05
N ALA A 2 47.01 44.65 -23.18
CA ALA A 2 47.30 44.19 -21.81
C ALA A 2 46.05 43.99 -20.92
N THR A 3 45.03 44.84 -21.05
CA THR A 3 43.76 44.73 -20.31
C THR A 3 42.93 43.52 -20.74
N ARG A 4 42.76 43.28 -22.05
CA ARG A 4 42.10 42.06 -22.58
C ARG A 4 42.79 40.76 -22.14
N LYS A 5 44.13 40.70 -22.19
CA LYS A 5 44.88 39.52 -21.70
C LYS A 5 44.75 39.31 -20.19
N SER A 6 44.57 40.38 -19.41
CA SER A 6 44.31 40.27 -17.97
C SER A 6 42.92 39.70 -17.68
N GLU A 7 41.90 40.13 -18.44
CA GLU A 7 40.53 39.58 -18.34
C GLU A 7 40.48 38.10 -18.75
N ASP A 8 41.22 37.69 -19.79
CA ASP A 8 41.27 36.29 -20.22
C ASP A 8 41.97 35.39 -19.18
N ASN A 9 42.98 35.90 -18.48
CA ASN A 9 43.65 35.17 -17.39
C ASN A 9 42.79 35.06 -16.12
N GLU A 10 42.00 36.08 -15.78
CA GLU A 10 41.07 36.01 -14.65
C GLU A 10 39.95 34.96 -14.87
N ARG A 11 39.56 34.69 -16.12
CA ARG A 11 38.59 33.65 -16.48
C ARG A 11 39.08 32.21 -16.27
N LEU A 12 40.37 32.03 -16.02
CA LEU A 12 40.99 30.75 -15.69
C LEU A 12 41.08 30.49 -14.18
N ILE A 13 40.82 31.51 -13.36
CA ILE A 13 40.68 31.36 -11.91
C ILE A 13 39.26 30.90 -11.62
N ASP A 14 39.12 29.79 -10.91
CA ASP A 14 37.80 29.33 -10.47
C ASP A 14 37.26 30.23 -9.37
N ARG A 15 38.08 30.52 -8.35
CA ARG A 15 37.70 31.39 -7.22
C ARG A 15 38.90 32.17 -6.69
N ASP A 16 38.75 33.49 -6.53
CA ASP A 16 39.69 34.29 -5.75
C ASP A 16 39.28 34.24 -4.27
N LEU A 17 39.94 33.38 -3.49
CA LEU A 17 39.59 33.11 -2.10
C LEU A 17 39.84 34.34 -1.22
N THR A 18 40.88 35.12 -1.51
CA THR A 18 41.14 36.38 -0.80
C THR A 18 40.10 37.45 -1.09
N ALA A 19 39.60 37.56 -2.33
CA ALA A 19 38.50 38.45 -2.66
C ALA A 19 37.20 38.02 -1.96
N LEU A 20 36.86 36.74 -2.01
CA LEU A 20 35.68 36.19 -1.32
C LEU A 20 35.75 36.39 0.20
N ALA A 21 36.94 36.28 0.80
CA ALA A 21 37.16 36.58 2.21
C ALA A 21 36.91 38.07 2.52
N ARG A 22 37.40 39.01 1.69
CA ARG A 22 37.12 40.46 1.86
C ARG A 22 35.63 40.78 1.74
N GLU A 23 34.92 40.07 0.88
CA GLU A 23 33.47 40.21 0.72
C GLU A 23 32.66 39.53 1.83
N GLY A 24 33.31 38.85 2.79
CA GLY A 24 32.63 38.12 3.86
C GLY A 24 31.87 36.87 3.39
N LYS A 25 32.14 36.38 2.17
CA LYS A 25 31.46 35.22 1.57
C LYS A 25 32.08 33.87 1.96
N LEU A 26 33.25 33.87 2.60
CA LEU A 26 33.86 32.65 3.14
C LEU A 26 33.44 32.43 4.59
N THR A 27 32.83 31.29 4.85
CA THR A 27 32.49 30.84 6.21
C THR A 27 33.76 30.53 7.02
N ALA A 28 33.73 30.81 8.32
CA ALA A 28 34.81 30.42 9.21
C ALA A 28 34.87 28.89 9.35
N ALA A 29 36.09 28.34 9.40
CA ALA A 29 36.27 26.92 9.68
C ALA A 29 36.62 26.72 11.15
N HIS A 30 35.85 25.89 11.85
CA HIS A 30 36.06 25.59 13.26
C HIS A 30 36.93 24.34 13.44
N GLY A 31 37.81 24.36 14.43
CA GLY A 31 38.55 23.18 14.84
C GLY A 31 39.66 22.78 13.87
N VAL A 32 40.18 23.72 13.09
CA VAL A 32 41.31 23.53 12.17
C VAL A 32 42.54 24.37 12.55
N ASP A 33 42.57 24.98 13.74
CA ASP A 33 43.60 25.94 14.15
C ASP A 33 45.03 25.43 14.02
N GLY A 34 45.33 24.23 14.52
CA GLY A 34 46.66 23.63 14.43
C GLY A 34 47.13 23.46 12.99
N PRO A 35 46.39 22.71 12.14
CA PRO A 35 46.71 22.57 10.72
C PRO A 35 46.77 23.91 9.95
N VAL A 36 45.92 24.88 10.28
CA VAL A 36 45.98 26.23 9.67
C VAL A 36 47.29 26.93 10.02
N MET A 37 47.72 26.89 11.28
CA MET A 37 48.99 27.49 11.71
C MET A 37 50.20 26.80 11.06
N GLU A 38 50.15 25.48 10.90
CA GLU A 38 51.18 24.73 10.17
C GLU A 38 51.27 25.18 8.70
N VAL A 39 50.13 25.26 8.01
CA VAL A 39 50.05 25.74 6.62
C VAL A 39 50.54 27.17 6.50
N LEU A 40 50.11 28.09 7.37
CA LEU A 40 50.59 29.47 7.38
C LEU A 40 52.10 29.54 7.60
N GLY A 41 52.65 28.79 8.55
CA GLY A 41 54.09 28.76 8.80
C GLY A 41 54.91 28.24 7.63
N LEU A 42 54.40 27.25 6.89
CA LEU A 42 55.02 26.75 5.66
C LEU A 42 54.99 27.80 4.55
N LEU A 43 53.84 28.47 4.39
CA LEU A 43 53.66 29.52 3.42
C LEU A 43 54.57 30.72 3.72
N SER A 44 54.65 31.22 4.96
CA SER A 44 55.56 32.33 5.32
C SER A 44 57.01 32.01 4.91
N ARG A 45 57.55 30.90 5.42
CA ARG A 45 58.95 30.46 5.18
C ARG A 45 59.30 30.25 3.70
N GLY A 46 58.34 29.95 2.84
CA GLY A 46 58.53 29.83 1.39
C GLY A 46 59.41 28.66 0.91
N GLY A 47 59.76 27.71 1.78
CA GLY A 47 60.65 26.59 1.46
C GLY A 47 59.93 25.35 0.91
N LYS A 48 58.84 24.93 1.56
CA LYS A 48 58.03 23.77 1.19
C LYS A 48 56.57 24.15 1.00
N HIS A 49 55.90 23.45 0.10
CA HIS A 49 54.50 23.65 -0.24
C HIS A 49 53.61 22.65 0.51
N PRO A 50 52.54 23.10 1.18
CA PRO A 50 51.61 22.21 1.87
C PRO A 50 50.90 21.24 0.92
N LEU A 51 50.92 19.95 1.28
CA LEU A 51 50.09 18.90 0.70
C LEU A 51 49.10 18.42 1.76
N LEU A 52 47.84 18.85 1.64
CA LEU A 52 46.74 18.43 2.50
C LEU A 52 46.33 17.00 2.13
N SER A 53 46.51 16.06 3.05
CA SER A 53 46.15 14.65 2.86
C SER A 53 45.05 14.25 3.81
N GLY A 54 43.92 13.76 3.30
CA GLY A 54 42.82 13.28 4.14
C GLY A 54 41.68 12.72 3.30
N ASP A 55 40.73 12.02 3.92
CA ASP A 55 39.57 11.48 3.20
C ASP A 55 38.64 12.62 2.72
N PRO A 56 37.76 12.39 1.72
CA PRO A 56 36.72 13.34 1.36
C PRO A 56 35.81 13.66 2.56
N GLY A 57 35.59 14.94 2.85
CA GLY A 57 34.68 15.40 3.92
C GLY A 57 35.32 15.74 5.27
N VAL A 58 36.63 15.51 5.45
CA VAL A 58 37.34 15.85 6.72
C VAL A 58 37.62 17.34 6.92
N GLY A 59 37.31 18.20 5.93
CA GLY A 59 37.46 19.66 6.04
C GLY A 59 38.68 20.26 5.33
N LYS A 60 39.28 19.59 4.34
CA LYS A 60 40.45 20.09 3.58
C LYS A 60 40.18 21.47 2.96
N SER A 61 39.09 21.63 2.22
CA SER A 61 38.71 22.93 1.63
C SER A 61 38.33 23.98 2.67
N ALA A 62 37.78 23.57 3.83
CA ALA A 62 37.45 24.49 4.91
C ALA A 62 38.72 25.09 5.56
N LEU A 63 39.76 24.26 5.75
CA LEU A 63 41.07 24.71 6.19
C LEU A 63 41.65 25.78 5.26
N VAL A 64 41.60 25.54 3.95
CA VAL A 64 42.10 26.46 2.91
C VAL A 64 41.34 27.79 2.93
N GLN A 65 40.01 27.76 3.11
CA GLN A 65 39.19 28.97 3.24
C GLN A 65 39.53 29.76 4.52
N GLU A 66 39.79 29.09 5.64
CA GLU A 66 40.20 29.76 6.88
C GLU A 66 41.60 30.38 6.78
N VAL A 67 42.52 29.77 6.03
CA VAL A 67 43.82 30.38 5.69
C VAL A 67 43.60 31.70 4.94
N ALA A 68 42.77 31.72 3.90
CA ALA A 68 42.45 32.93 3.16
C ALA A 68 41.80 34.01 4.05
N ARG A 69 40.91 33.61 4.96
CA ARG A 69 40.26 34.52 5.90
C ARG A 69 41.26 35.15 6.87
N ARG A 70 42.19 34.36 7.46
CA ARG A 70 43.23 34.88 8.36
C ARG A 70 44.19 35.85 7.68
N ILE A 71 44.51 35.60 6.40
CA ILE A 71 45.31 36.54 5.59
C ILE A 71 44.61 37.90 5.52
N ILE A 72 43.33 37.94 5.18
CA ILE A 72 42.55 39.19 5.07
C ILE A 72 42.36 39.88 6.42
N GLU A 73 42.22 39.12 7.51
CA GLU A 73 42.09 39.67 8.86
C GLU A 73 43.41 40.12 9.49
N GLY A 74 44.54 39.95 8.78
CA GLY A 74 45.87 40.31 9.30
C GLY A 74 46.35 39.40 10.43
N ARG A 75 45.78 38.20 10.59
CA ARG A 75 46.18 37.19 11.58
C ARG A 75 47.30 36.28 11.04
N VAL A 76 48.27 36.86 10.34
CA VAL A 76 49.36 36.18 9.65
C VAL A 76 50.67 36.99 9.77
N ASP A 77 51.80 36.36 9.45
CA ASP A 77 53.09 37.05 9.39
C ASP A 77 53.11 38.14 8.31
N ALA A 78 53.97 39.15 8.47
CA ALA A 78 54.08 40.30 7.56
C ALA A 78 54.31 39.89 6.09
N GLU A 79 54.97 38.76 5.85
CA GLU A 79 55.23 38.20 4.52
C GLU A 79 53.96 37.81 3.76
N LEU A 80 52.91 37.42 4.50
CA LEU A 80 51.62 36.97 3.94
C LEU A 80 50.55 38.06 3.97
N ALA A 81 50.79 39.21 4.58
CA ALA A 81 49.78 40.26 4.80
C ALA A 81 49.10 40.76 3.51
N ASN A 82 49.81 40.74 2.38
CA ASN A 82 49.30 41.15 1.08
C ASN A 82 49.16 39.97 0.09
N ALA A 83 49.15 38.73 0.59
CA ALA A 83 49.05 37.56 -0.26
C ALA A 83 47.73 37.54 -1.05
N ARG A 84 47.80 37.15 -2.32
CA ARG A 84 46.62 36.86 -3.14
C ARG A 84 46.46 35.35 -3.26
N MET A 85 45.32 34.82 -2.84
CA MET A 85 45.06 33.39 -2.84
C MET A 85 43.96 33.04 -3.83
N VAL A 86 44.28 32.18 -4.80
CA VAL A 86 43.38 31.78 -5.88
C VAL A 86 43.25 30.25 -5.95
N GLU A 87 42.04 29.78 -6.23
CA GLU A 87 41.71 28.38 -6.52
C GLU A 87 41.74 28.16 -8.02
N VAL A 88 42.45 27.11 -8.45
CA VAL A 88 42.59 26.73 -9.87
C VAL A 88 42.29 25.23 -10.02
N SER A 89 41.31 24.90 -10.87
CA SER A 89 40.95 23.56 -11.26
C SER A 89 41.67 23.15 -12.54
N VAL A 90 42.51 22.14 -12.40
CA VAL A 90 43.27 21.56 -13.51
C VAL A 90 42.33 20.90 -14.53
N ALA A 91 41.24 20.29 -14.05
CA ALA A 91 40.22 19.69 -14.90
C ALA A 91 39.57 20.74 -15.83
N ASN A 92 39.25 21.93 -15.31
CA ASN A 92 38.65 23.00 -16.11
C ASN A 92 39.60 23.54 -17.19
N ILE A 93 40.91 23.60 -16.90
CA ILE A 93 41.92 24.01 -17.89
C ILE A 93 42.05 22.96 -19.01
N LEU A 94 42.07 21.68 -18.64
CA LEU A 94 42.14 20.57 -19.61
C LEU A 94 40.88 20.43 -20.45
N ALA A 95 39.70 20.72 -19.91
CA ALA A 95 38.43 20.63 -20.63
C ALA A 95 38.27 21.70 -21.73
N ARG A 96 38.98 22.84 -21.61
CA ARG A 96 38.84 23.99 -22.51
C ARG A 96 39.82 23.99 -23.68
N SER A 97 40.84 23.13 -23.64
CA SER A 97 42.02 23.25 -24.50
C SER A 97 42.61 21.89 -24.86
N THR A 98 43.32 21.81 -25.98
CA THR A 98 44.18 20.64 -26.25
C THR A 98 45.29 20.53 -25.20
N GLN A 99 45.85 19.34 -24.98
CA GLN A 99 46.87 19.11 -23.94
C GLN A 99 48.04 20.11 -24.00
N ARG A 100 48.50 20.46 -25.21
CA ARG A 100 49.59 21.41 -25.42
C ARG A 100 49.17 22.85 -25.08
N GLN A 101 48.00 23.26 -25.57
CA GLN A 101 47.44 24.58 -25.27
C GLN A 101 47.14 24.72 -23.78
N ALA A 102 46.71 23.66 -23.10
CA ALA A 102 46.46 23.66 -21.66
C ALA A 102 47.74 23.94 -20.87
N ALA A 103 48.87 23.34 -21.26
CA ALA A 103 50.17 23.60 -20.63
C ALA A 103 50.63 25.04 -20.84
N GLU A 104 50.52 25.57 -22.06
CA GLU A 104 50.83 26.97 -22.39
C GLU A 104 49.94 27.93 -21.61
N THR A 105 48.63 27.68 -21.57
CA THR A 105 47.64 28.50 -20.83
C THR A 105 47.94 28.50 -19.33
N PHE A 106 48.30 27.34 -18.77
CA PHE A 106 48.65 27.24 -17.36
C PHE A 106 49.96 27.96 -17.04
N GLU A 107 50.96 27.87 -17.92
CA GLU A 107 52.22 28.60 -17.77
C GLU A 107 52.00 30.12 -17.84
N GLU A 108 51.15 30.59 -18.76
CA GLU A 108 50.76 32.01 -18.85
C GLU A 108 50.03 32.50 -17.59
N LEU A 109 49.12 31.68 -17.04
CA LEU A 109 48.43 31.98 -15.79
C LEU A 109 49.40 32.13 -14.62
N LEU A 110 50.32 31.16 -14.44
CA LEU A 110 51.31 31.22 -13.37
C LEU A 110 52.27 32.41 -13.53
N ALA A 111 52.71 32.71 -14.75
CA ALA A 111 53.55 33.87 -15.05
C ALA A 111 52.83 35.21 -14.84
N TRP A 112 51.50 35.24 -14.97
CA TRP A 112 50.70 36.40 -14.62
C TRP A 112 50.53 36.51 -13.09
N LEU A 113 50.23 35.40 -12.41
CA LEU A 113 50.08 35.36 -10.95
C LEU A 113 51.36 35.76 -10.21
N SER A 114 52.53 35.40 -10.73
CA SER A 114 53.83 35.75 -10.14
C SER A 114 54.11 37.26 -10.05
N ARG A 115 53.33 38.10 -10.75
CA ARG A 115 53.40 39.57 -10.67
C ARG A 115 52.69 40.15 -9.45
N HIS A 116 51.82 39.38 -8.82
CA HIS A 116 51.12 39.79 -7.60
C HIS A 116 52.00 39.57 -6.36
N PRO A 117 51.81 40.36 -5.29
CA PRO A 117 52.51 40.13 -4.03
C PRO A 117 52.09 38.79 -3.42
N CYS A 118 53.08 37.93 -3.13
CA CYS A 118 52.89 36.62 -2.49
C CYS A 118 51.70 35.82 -3.07
N PRO A 119 51.79 35.35 -4.33
CA PRO A 119 50.71 34.60 -4.94
C PRO A 119 50.64 33.19 -4.37
N ILE A 120 49.45 32.80 -3.90
CA ILE A 120 49.15 31.47 -3.38
C ILE A 120 48.15 30.82 -4.32
N VAL A 121 48.50 29.64 -4.86
CA VAL A 121 47.66 28.87 -5.77
C VAL A 121 47.22 27.59 -5.08
N TYR A 122 45.92 27.44 -4.89
CA TYR A 122 45.31 26.22 -4.36
C TYR A 122 44.84 25.34 -5.52
N ILE A 123 45.34 24.11 -5.56
CA ILE A 123 44.98 23.09 -6.56
C ILE A 123 44.35 21.91 -5.81
N ARG A 124 43.05 21.71 -6.02
CA ARG A 124 42.27 20.64 -5.40
C ARG A 124 42.57 19.26 -5.97
N ASP A 125 42.94 19.20 -7.25
CA ASP A 125 42.97 17.97 -8.04
C ASP A 125 44.41 17.55 -8.36
N LEU A 126 45.28 17.45 -7.36
CA LEU A 126 46.70 17.17 -7.59
C LEU A 126 46.97 15.95 -8.50
N PRO A 127 46.24 14.83 -8.39
CA PRO A 127 46.47 13.68 -9.26
C PRO A 127 46.30 13.97 -10.76
N ALA A 128 45.45 14.93 -11.14
CA ALA A 128 45.31 15.35 -12.54
C ALA A 128 46.54 16.11 -13.05
N VAL A 129 47.35 16.67 -12.15
CA VAL A 129 48.63 17.33 -12.48
C VAL A 129 49.73 16.30 -12.70
N ILE A 130 49.90 15.34 -11.78
CA ILE A 130 51.10 14.49 -11.69
C ILE A 130 51.22 13.48 -12.85
N GLY A 131 50.09 13.07 -13.44
CA GLY A 131 50.06 12.21 -14.63
C GLY A 131 49.61 12.92 -15.90
N GLY A 132 49.44 14.25 -15.85
CA GLY A 132 48.85 15.05 -16.91
C GLY A 132 49.86 15.91 -17.67
N PRO A 133 49.44 16.54 -18.78
CA PRO A 133 50.30 17.40 -19.60
C PRO A 133 50.77 18.67 -18.87
N LEU A 134 50.19 19.00 -17.71
CA LEU A 134 50.55 20.17 -16.91
C LEU A 134 51.69 19.91 -15.90
N ALA A 135 52.05 18.64 -15.65
CA ALA A 135 53.07 18.27 -14.66
C ALA A 135 54.40 19.04 -14.86
N PRO A 136 54.96 19.13 -16.08
CA PRO A 136 56.24 19.81 -16.30
C PRO A 136 56.21 21.30 -15.92
N VAL A 137 55.08 21.96 -16.16
CA VAL A 137 54.88 23.39 -15.86
C VAL A 137 54.75 23.59 -14.34
N ALA A 138 53.96 22.74 -13.67
CA ALA A 138 53.81 22.77 -12.22
C ALA A 138 55.14 22.51 -11.50
N PHE A 139 55.90 21.48 -11.92
CA PHE A 139 57.20 21.16 -11.34
C PHE A 139 58.22 22.27 -11.53
N ARG A 140 58.22 22.94 -12.68
CA ARG A 140 59.05 24.12 -12.91
C ARG A 140 58.68 25.26 -11.95
N ALA A 141 57.39 25.55 -11.79
CA ALA A 141 56.91 26.62 -10.92
C ALA A 141 57.24 26.37 -9.43
N LEU A 142 57.23 25.11 -9.00
CA LEU A 142 57.64 24.72 -7.64
C LEU A 142 59.14 24.92 -7.39
N ARG A 143 59.97 24.84 -8.44
CA ARG A 143 61.43 25.03 -8.33
C ARG A 143 61.86 26.49 -8.34
N THR A 144 61.16 27.34 -9.09
CA THR A 144 61.56 28.75 -9.30
C THR A 144 61.27 29.65 -8.10
N GLY A 145 60.44 29.21 -7.15
CA GLY A 145 60.28 29.87 -5.84
C GLY A 145 59.48 31.18 -5.83
N GLY A 146 58.75 31.51 -6.90
CA GLY A 146 57.96 32.74 -7.00
C GLY A 146 56.46 32.59 -6.67
N ILE A 147 55.97 31.35 -6.57
CA ILE A 147 54.56 31.05 -6.31
C ILE A 147 54.48 30.02 -5.19
N ARG A 148 53.56 30.23 -4.25
CA ARG A 148 53.27 29.29 -3.18
C ARG A 148 52.09 28.42 -3.58
N PHE A 149 52.23 27.11 -3.47
CA PHE A 149 51.14 26.18 -3.76
C PHE A 149 50.57 25.56 -2.50
N ILE A 150 49.26 25.29 -2.51
CA ILE A 150 48.59 24.38 -1.59
C ILE A 150 47.94 23.29 -2.43
N PHE A 151 48.24 22.04 -2.12
CA PHE A 151 47.69 20.89 -2.83
C PHE A 151 46.78 20.06 -1.94
N GLU A 152 45.82 19.38 -2.55
CA GLU A 152 44.94 18.41 -1.89
C GLU A 152 45.11 17.01 -2.50
N THR A 153 45.08 15.98 -1.64
CA THR A 153 45.05 14.59 -2.08
C THR A 153 44.38 13.68 -1.03
N GLU A 154 44.15 12.44 -1.44
CA GLU A 154 43.70 11.35 -0.57
C GLU A 154 44.88 10.56 0.00
N PRO A 155 44.78 10.01 1.24
CA PRO A 155 45.88 9.31 1.90
C PRO A 155 46.45 8.16 1.08
N LYS A 156 45.57 7.39 0.41
CA LYS A 156 45.95 6.24 -0.42
C LYS A 156 46.86 6.62 -1.59
N ARG A 157 46.72 7.85 -2.11
CA ARG A 157 47.46 8.34 -3.28
C ARG A 157 48.76 9.05 -2.93
N VAL A 158 49.01 9.35 -1.65
CA VAL A 158 50.22 10.05 -1.21
C VAL A 158 51.48 9.32 -1.66
N GLN A 159 51.54 8.00 -1.48
CA GLN A 159 52.72 7.22 -1.86
C GLN A 159 52.97 7.21 -3.37
N GLU A 160 51.91 7.15 -4.18
CA GLU A 160 52.01 7.25 -5.64
C GLU A 160 52.55 8.63 -6.05
N LEU A 161 52.04 9.69 -5.44
CA LEU A 161 52.45 11.07 -5.72
C LEU A 161 53.92 11.31 -5.35
N LEU A 162 54.36 10.83 -4.19
CA LEU A 162 55.74 10.99 -3.72
C LEU A 162 56.75 10.18 -4.57
N ARG A 163 56.31 9.12 -5.25
CA ARG A 163 57.16 8.32 -6.15
C ARG A 163 57.24 8.85 -7.57
N ALA A 164 56.33 9.76 -7.96
CA ALA A 164 56.25 10.23 -9.34
C ALA A 164 57.45 11.10 -9.75
N ASP A 165 57.95 11.94 -8.84
CA ASP A 165 59.12 12.79 -9.07
C ASP A 165 59.82 13.15 -7.74
N GLU A 166 61.12 12.92 -7.67
CA GLU A 166 61.93 13.11 -6.46
C GLU A 166 62.06 14.60 -6.08
N ALA A 167 62.28 15.48 -7.06
CA ALA A 167 62.41 16.92 -6.83
C ALA A 167 61.07 17.57 -6.41
N PHE A 168 59.95 17.01 -6.87
CA PHE A 168 58.62 17.38 -6.42
C PHE A 168 58.38 16.97 -4.96
N SER A 169 58.74 15.73 -4.60
CA SER A 169 58.60 15.19 -3.25
C SER A 169 59.37 16.00 -2.20
N GLU A 170 60.61 16.40 -2.48
CA GLU A 170 61.43 17.20 -1.56
C GLU A 170 60.82 18.57 -1.21
N ARG A 171 60.05 19.15 -2.15
CA ARG A 171 59.41 20.46 -2.03
C ARG A 171 58.04 20.41 -1.35
N LEU A 172 57.47 19.23 -1.13
CA LEU A 172 56.18 19.08 -0.46
C LEU A 172 56.34 18.84 1.04
N HIS A 173 55.36 19.32 1.80
CA HIS A 173 55.19 18.98 3.21
C HIS A 173 53.79 18.40 3.43
N LEU A 174 53.74 17.15 3.89
CA LEU A 174 52.49 16.45 4.12
C LEU A 174 51.82 16.98 5.39
N VAL A 175 50.60 17.50 5.25
CA VAL A 175 49.74 17.93 6.36
C VAL A 175 48.55 16.95 6.44
N PRO A 176 48.62 15.93 7.31
CA PRO A 176 47.57 14.92 7.40
C PRO A 176 46.35 15.46 8.18
N LEU A 177 45.18 15.29 7.58
CA LEU A 177 43.87 15.64 8.11
C LEU A 177 43.07 14.35 8.31
N HIS A 178 42.73 14.10 9.56
CA HIS A 178 41.97 12.94 9.98
C HIS A 178 40.52 13.33 10.27
N GLU A 179 39.62 12.36 10.18
CA GLU A 179 38.24 12.52 10.65
C GLU A 179 38.26 12.93 12.15
N PRO A 180 37.61 14.04 12.53
CA PRO A 180 37.62 14.50 13.91
C PRO A 180 36.88 13.50 14.81
N PRO A 181 37.34 13.28 16.05
CA PRO A 181 36.61 12.43 17.00
C PRO A 181 35.25 13.05 17.32
N ALA A 182 34.30 12.21 17.76
CA ALA A 182 32.91 12.60 17.99
C ALA A 182 32.77 13.86 18.87
N GLU A 183 33.53 13.99 19.96
CA GLU A 183 33.53 15.17 20.84
C GLU A 183 33.95 16.45 20.09
N ARG A 184 34.99 16.38 19.26
CA ARG A 184 35.44 17.52 18.44
C ARG A 184 34.43 17.83 17.33
N ALA A 185 33.83 16.80 16.72
CA ALA A 185 32.79 16.97 15.72
C ALA A 185 31.53 17.62 16.31
N ARG A 186 31.13 17.25 17.54
CA ARG A 186 30.04 17.89 18.29
C ARG A 186 30.33 19.37 18.50
N TRP A 187 31.53 19.70 18.96
CA TRP A 187 31.94 21.09 19.15
C TRP A 187 31.92 21.88 17.83
N ILE A 188 32.47 21.33 16.74
CA ILE A 188 32.42 21.96 15.41
C ILE A 188 30.97 22.19 14.98
N LEU A 189 30.10 21.20 15.14
CA LEU A 189 28.69 21.27 14.76
C LEU A 189 27.94 22.36 15.55
N GLY A 190 28.22 22.49 16.85
CA GLY A 190 27.64 23.56 17.68
C GLY A 190 28.05 24.96 17.20
N ARG A 191 29.32 25.16 16.80
CA ARG A 191 29.78 26.43 16.23
C ARG A 191 29.12 26.74 14.89
N VAL A 192 28.94 25.72 14.05
CA VAL A 192 28.20 25.86 12.79
C VAL A 192 26.73 26.17 13.03
N ALA A 193 26.12 25.58 14.07
CA ALA A 193 24.75 25.88 14.45
C ALA A 193 24.60 27.36 14.85
N GLU A 194 25.46 27.89 15.70
CA GLU A 194 25.46 29.33 16.07
C GLU A 194 25.56 30.27 14.85
N GLU A 195 26.32 29.87 13.83
CA GLU A 195 26.43 30.63 12.58
C GLU A 195 25.14 30.58 11.77
N LEU A 196 24.55 29.39 11.61
CA LEU A 196 23.28 29.20 10.92
C LEU A 196 22.13 29.94 11.63
N GLU A 197 22.12 29.98 12.96
CA GLU A 197 21.15 30.75 13.74
C GLU A 197 21.20 32.24 13.40
N ARG A 198 22.41 32.80 13.24
CA ARG A 198 22.60 34.21 12.88
C ARG A 198 22.23 34.48 11.43
N GLU A 199 22.57 33.57 10.52
CA GLU A 199 22.30 33.71 9.08
C GLU A 199 20.81 33.57 8.75
N LEU A 200 20.14 32.57 9.35
CA LEU A 200 18.74 32.25 9.08
C LEU A 200 17.77 32.92 10.05
N HIS A 201 18.27 33.61 11.08
CA HIS A 201 17.48 34.15 12.20
C HIS A 201 16.57 33.10 12.86
N LEU A 202 17.04 31.86 12.93
CA LEU A 202 16.29 30.70 13.37
C LEU A 202 17.06 29.94 14.45
N PRO A 203 16.61 29.94 15.72
CA PRO A 203 17.26 29.19 16.80
C PRO A 203 17.34 27.69 16.49
N ILE A 204 18.47 27.05 16.82
CA ILE A 204 18.72 25.62 16.65
C ILE A 204 18.94 25.00 18.02
N ASP A 205 18.09 24.06 18.40
CA ASP A 205 18.18 23.36 19.67
C ASP A 205 19.49 22.55 19.76
N PRO A 206 20.29 22.66 20.83
CA PRO A 206 21.45 21.79 21.06
C PRO A 206 21.14 20.30 20.93
N ALA A 207 19.93 19.87 21.33
CA ALA A 207 19.49 18.48 21.18
C ALA A 207 19.36 18.07 19.69
N ALA A 208 19.04 19.01 18.79
CA ALA A 208 19.01 18.78 17.36
C ALA A 208 20.43 18.54 16.81
N CYS A 209 21.44 19.28 17.30
CA CYS A 209 22.84 19.06 16.94
C CYS A 209 23.34 17.69 17.42
N ASP A 210 23.06 17.33 18.67
CA ASP A 210 23.44 16.02 19.21
C ASP A 210 22.79 14.87 18.44
N LEU A 211 21.50 15.01 18.13
CA LEU A 211 20.79 14.04 17.30
C LEU A 211 21.40 13.94 15.89
N THR A 212 21.67 15.08 15.24
CA THR A 212 22.28 15.13 13.91
C THR A 212 23.61 14.37 13.90
N LEU A 213 24.48 14.63 14.88
CA LEU A 213 25.77 13.96 14.97
C LEU A 213 25.59 12.45 15.20
N ARG A 214 24.66 12.06 16.08
CA ARG A 214 24.37 10.66 16.40
C ARG A 214 23.89 9.91 15.15
N LEU A 215 22.93 10.47 14.41
CA LEU A 215 22.39 9.86 13.19
C LEU A 215 23.46 9.78 12.10
N ALA A 216 24.18 10.87 11.84
CA ALA A 216 25.25 10.87 10.84
C ALA A 216 26.38 9.88 11.18
N SER A 217 26.70 9.71 12.47
CA SER A 217 27.71 8.75 12.90
C SER A 217 27.23 7.30 12.81
N LYS A 218 25.97 7.04 13.19
CA LYS A 218 25.39 5.69 13.20
C LYS A 218 25.05 5.18 11.79
N PHE A 219 24.54 6.05 10.93
CA PHE A 219 23.89 5.66 9.68
C PHE A 219 24.62 6.13 8.42
N LEU A 220 25.45 7.19 8.47
CA LEU A 220 26.15 7.70 7.28
C LEU A 220 27.64 7.29 7.30
N LEU A 221 27.90 5.98 7.38
CA LEU A 221 29.23 5.41 7.59
C LEU A 221 30.20 5.59 6.41
N ALA A 222 29.66 5.63 5.18
CA ALA A 222 30.47 5.86 3.97
C ALA A 222 31.00 7.31 3.86
N GLN A 223 30.45 8.23 4.65
CA GLN A 223 30.85 9.64 4.66
C GLN A 223 31.60 9.98 5.94
N ARG A 224 32.49 10.97 5.86
CA ARG A 224 33.34 11.41 6.97
C ARG A 224 32.77 12.62 7.71
N LEU A 225 32.96 12.64 9.02
CA LEU A 225 32.81 13.84 9.84
C LEU A 225 33.92 14.87 9.48
N PRO A 226 33.65 16.17 9.68
CA PRO A 226 32.39 16.74 10.17
C PRO A 226 31.35 16.98 9.06
N ARG A 227 31.72 16.85 7.78
CA ARG A 227 30.89 17.24 6.62
C ARG A 227 29.48 16.65 6.65
N LYS A 228 29.35 15.34 6.83
CA LYS A 228 28.03 14.66 6.82
C LYS A 228 27.03 15.20 7.84
N ALA A 229 27.52 15.59 9.03
CA ALA A 229 26.69 16.15 10.08
C ALA A 229 26.33 17.61 9.79
N ILE A 230 27.30 18.38 9.27
CA ILE A 230 27.08 19.77 8.86
C ILE A 230 26.06 19.86 7.72
N GLU A 231 26.19 19.03 6.70
CA GLU A 231 25.26 19.01 5.55
C GLU A 231 23.84 18.67 6.01
N LEU A 232 23.67 17.63 6.83
CA LEU A 232 22.37 17.27 7.40
C LEU A 232 21.75 18.42 8.23
N LEU A 233 22.54 19.09 9.08
CA LEU A 233 22.04 20.21 9.88
C LEU A 233 21.66 21.42 9.01
N LYS A 234 22.51 21.78 8.04
CA LYS A 234 22.27 22.89 7.11
C LYS A 234 21.00 22.68 6.30
N GLU A 235 20.85 21.48 5.78
CA GLU A 235 19.66 21.07 5.05
C GLU A 235 18.38 21.14 5.90
N THR A 236 18.47 20.65 7.14
CA THR A 236 17.35 20.70 8.09
C THR A 236 16.97 22.15 8.43
N ALA A 237 17.96 22.99 8.69
CA ALA A 237 17.74 24.40 9.03
C ALA A 237 17.16 25.19 7.83
N ALA A 238 17.64 24.94 6.61
CA ALA A 238 17.13 25.57 5.41
C ALA A 238 15.65 25.20 5.14
N GLU A 239 15.28 23.94 5.34
CA GLU A 239 13.89 23.49 5.20
C GLU A 239 12.99 24.09 6.28
N ALA A 240 13.45 24.12 7.54
CA ALA A 240 12.70 24.73 8.64
C ALA A 240 12.47 26.24 8.43
N ALA A 241 13.47 26.95 7.90
CA ALA A 241 13.36 28.36 7.54
C ALA A 241 12.34 28.58 6.40
N GLY A 242 12.33 27.72 5.37
CA GLY A 242 11.34 27.77 4.29
C GLY A 242 9.91 27.45 4.75
N GLY A 243 9.77 26.63 5.80
CA GLY A 243 8.49 26.23 6.41
C GLY A 243 7.93 27.21 7.46
N ALA A 244 8.57 28.37 7.67
CA ALA A 244 8.20 29.37 8.67
C ALA A 244 8.09 28.82 10.12
N LYS A 245 9.03 27.94 10.51
CA LYS A 245 9.13 27.46 11.90
C LYS A 245 9.85 28.49 12.79
N ASP A 246 9.55 28.47 14.09
CA ASP A 246 10.18 29.37 15.07
C ASP A 246 11.53 28.86 15.60
N ARG A 247 11.84 27.58 15.43
CA ARG A 247 13.09 26.93 15.84
C ARG A 247 13.33 25.63 15.07
N VAL A 248 14.58 25.17 15.03
CA VAL A 248 14.95 23.81 14.60
C VAL A 248 15.09 22.91 15.82
N GLY A 249 14.26 21.87 15.91
CA GLY A 249 14.29 20.88 16.99
C GLY A 249 14.72 19.48 16.51
N PRO A 250 14.82 18.50 17.45
CA PRO A 250 15.13 17.11 17.12
C PRO A 250 14.17 16.47 16.11
N GLU A 251 12.88 16.84 16.17
CA GLU A 251 11.85 16.36 15.25
C GLU A 251 12.11 16.74 13.79
N ASP A 252 12.68 17.93 13.57
CA ASP A 252 13.03 18.39 12.22
C ASP A 252 14.17 17.56 11.65
N VAL A 253 15.17 17.26 12.49
CA VAL A 253 16.30 16.40 12.12
C VAL A 253 15.82 14.98 11.80
N LEU A 254 14.94 14.40 12.62
CA LEU A 254 14.35 13.08 12.34
C LEU A 254 13.59 13.08 11.01
N THR A 255 12.71 14.06 10.81
CA THR A 255 11.87 14.17 9.61
C THR A 255 12.74 14.29 8.37
N ARG A 256 13.72 15.19 8.39
CA ARG A 256 14.65 15.39 7.28
C ARG A 256 15.49 14.13 7.02
N PHE A 257 16.04 13.53 8.08
CA PHE A 257 16.85 12.34 7.96
C PHE A 257 16.07 11.17 7.34
N CYS A 258 14.84 10.92 7.80
CA CYS A 258 13.95 9.92 7.23
C CYS A 258 13.58 10.23 5.78
N ALA A 259 13.31 11.49 5.43
CA ALA A 259 12.99 11.88 4.05
C ALA A 259 14.17 11.62 3.08
N THR A 260 15.39 11.99 3.49
CA THR A 260 16.61 11.82 2.68
C THR A 260 17.00 10.35 2.56
N THR A 261 16.96 9.60 3.66
CA THR A 261 17.42 8.19 3.68
C THR A 261 16.35 7.19 3.28
N ARG A 262 15.06 7.57 3.39
CA ARG A 262 13.88 6.68 3.36
C ARG A 262 13.88 5.60 4.46
N LEU A 263 14.65 5.80 5.53
CA LEU A 263 14.57 4.92 6.68
C LEU A 263 13.24 5.14 7.43
N PRO A 264 12.55 4.06 7.84
CA PRO A 264 11.39 4.13 8.70
C PRO A 264 11.72 4.84 10.01
N ARG A 265 10.77 5.63 10.48
CA ARG A 265 10.95 6.42 11.70
C ARG A 265 11.32 5.56 12.91
N PHE A 266 10.72 4.37 13.06
CA PHE A 266 11.00 3.48 14.19
C PHE A 266 12.48 3.06 14.28
N VAL A 267 13.19 2.98 13.14
CA VAL A 267 14.61 2.60 13.09
C VAL A 267 15.52 3.74 13.61
N VAL A 268 15.11 4.98 13.36
CA VAL A 268 15.92 6.19 13.60
C VAL A 268 15.61 6.83 14.95
N ASP A 269 14.33 6.78 15.35
CA ASP A 269 13.79 7.36 16.57
C ASP A 269 13.83 6.33 17.70
N ASP A 270 14.76 6.51 18.65
CA ASP A 270 14.92 5.60 19.78
C ASP A 270 13.70 5.61 20.73
N ALA A 271 12.93 6.71 20.77
CA ALA A 271 11.76 6.83 21.63
C ALA A 271 10.55 6.04 21.10
N MET A 272 10.53 5.73 19.79
CA MET A 272 9.49 4.93 19.18
C MET A 272 9.74 3.44 19.45
N ALA A 273 8.79 2.76 20.11
CA ALA A 273 8.87 1.31 20.29
C ALA A 273 8.63 0.58 18.95
N LEU A 274 9.28 -0.58 18.78
CA LEU A 274 8.93 -1.51 17.71
C LEU A 274 7.79 -2.39 18.19
N ASP A 275 6.64 -2.31 17.51
CA ASP A 275 5.55 -3.26 17.72
C ASP A 275 5.89 -4.57 17.00
N LEU A 276 6.30 -5.58 17.77
CA LEU A 276 6.65 -6.89 17.24
C LEU A 276 5.44 -7.63 16.69
N GLU A 277 4.24 -7.43 17.27
CA GLU A 277 3.02 -8.10 16.81
C GLU A 277 2.55 -7.51 15.47
N GLU A 278 2.59 -6.18 15.33
CA GLU A 278 2.31 -5.52 14.05
C GLU A 278 3.33 -5.93 12.98
N THR A 279 4.61 -5.99 13.36
CA THR A 279 5.67 -6.42 12.43
C THR A 279 5.44 -7.88 11.99
N GLU A 280 5.14 -8.78 12.93
CA GLU A 280 4.85 -10.18 12.62
C GLU A 280 3.63 -10.31 11.70
N ARG A 281 2.57 -9.55 11.97
CA ARG A 281 1.36 -9.49 11.13
C ARG A 281 1.70 -9.02 9.71
N PHE A 282 2.51 -7.98 9.55
CA PHE A 282 2.94 -7.48 8.25
C PHE A 282 3.59 -8.57 7.40
N PHE A 283 4.50 -9.36 7.98
CA PHE A 283 5.14 -10.46 7.26
C PHE A 283 4.20 -11.66 7.09
N GLY A 284 3.45 -12.06 8.12
CA GLY A 284 2.59 -13.25 8.13
C GLY A 284 1.39 -13.17 7.18
N GLU A 285 0.78 -11.99 7.02
CA GLU A 285 -0.28 -11.78 6.02
C GLU A 285 0.23 -11.89 4.57
N ARG A 286 1.52 -11.61 4.37
CA ARG A 286 2.14 -11.48 3.03
C ARG A 286 2.99 -12.68 2.65
N LEU A 287 3.48 -13.47 3.60
CA LEU A 287 4.26 -14.68 3.41
C LEU A 287 3.63 -15.83 4.21
N LEU A 288 3.00 -16.77 3.50
CA LEU A 288 2.28 -17.89 4.10
C LEU A 288 3.21 -19.09 4.34
N GLY A 289 3.10 -19.69 5.53
CA GLY A 289 3.74 -20.97 5.87
C GLY A 289 5.21 -20.94 6.26
N GLN A 290 5.84 -19.75 6.34
CA GLN A 290 7.29 -19.61 6.55
C GLN A 290 7.61 -18.92 7.88
N THR A 291 6.95 -19.34 8.97
CA THR A 291 7.00 -18.68 10.27
C THR A 291 8.43 -18.59 10.83
N ASP A 292 9.23 -19.66 10.74
CA ASP A 292 10.59 -19.67 11.28
C ASP A 292 11.51 -18.65 10.59
N ALA A 293 11.40 -18.53 9.26
CA ALA A 293 12.14 -17.55 8.48
C ALA A 293 11.71 -16.11 8.83
N VAL A 294 10.40 -15.88 9.04
CA VAL A 294 9.88 -14.59 9.50
C VAL A 294 10.43 -14.26 10.89
N GLN A 295 10.42 -15.21 11.82
CA GLN A 295 10.94 -15.01 13.18
C GLN A 295 12.45 -14.69 13.20
N ALA A 296 13.23 -15.30 12.33
CA ALA A 296 14.65 -14.95 12.17
C ALA A 296 14.86 -13.50 11.70
N VAL A 297 14.04 -13.06 10.74
CA VAL A 297 14.05 -11.67 10.26
C VAL A 297 13.60 -10.71 11.37
N LEU A 298 12.53 -11.01 12.11
CA LEU A 298 12.04 -10.20 13.23
C LEU A 298 13.12 -9.96 14.28
N ARG A 299 13.89 -10.99 14.64
CA ARG A 299 15.02 -10.85 15.58
C ARG A 299 16.06 -9.86 15.07
N SER A 300 16.39 -9.88 13.78
CA SER A 300 17.35 -8.93 13.21
C SER A 300 16.81 -7.50 13.14
N VAL A 301 15.52 -7.33 12.81
CA VAL A 301 14.85 -6.02 12.88
C VAL A 301 14.89 -5.47 14.31
N ALA A 302 14.65 -6.32 15.31
CA ALA A 302 14.74 -5.95 16.72
C ALA A 302 16.17 -5.55 17.12
N LEU A 303 17.21 -6.28 16.68
CA LEU A 303 18.61 -5.93 16.93
C LEU A 303 19.00 -4.58 16.27
N LEU A 304 18.54 -4.36 15.04
CA LEU A 304 18.74 -3.09 14.33
C LEU A 304 18.09 -1.93 15.09
N LYS A 305 16.84 -2.12 15.52
CA LYS A 305 16.10 -1.15 16.34
C LYS A 305 16.83 -0.85 17.66
N ALA A 306 17.28 -1.88 18.36
CA ALA A 306 18.01 -1.75 19.61
C ALA A 306 19.41 -1.14 19.43
N GLY A 307 19.91 -1.05 18.19
CA GLY A 307 21.26 -0.57 17.91
C GLY A 307 22.36 -1.49 18.44
N LEU A 308 22.07 -2.78 18.60
CA LEU A 308 23.01 -3.78 19.13
C LEU A 308 23.81 -4.49 18.04
N ASN A 309 23.65 -4.09 16.77
CA ASN A 309 24.42 -4.60 15.64
C ASN A 309 25.85 -4.07 15.65
N ASP A 310 26.81 -4.88 15.19
CA ASP A 310 28.18 -4.42 14.95
C ASP A 310 28.19 -3.43 13.77
N PRO A 311 28.59 -2.16 13.96
CA PRO A 311 28.61 -1.16 12.88
C PRO A 311 29.60 -1.50 11.76
N ARG A 312 30.56 -2.41 11.99
CA ARG A 312 31.53 -2.85 10.98
C ARG A 312 30.99 -3.96 10.08
N ARG A 313 29.90 -4.62 10.44
CA ARG A 313 29.28 -5.68 9.63
C ARG A 313 28.07 -5.14 8.85
N PRO A 314 27.60 -5.85 7.82
CA PRO A 314 26.27 -5.60 7.26
C PRO A 314 25.18 -5.68 8.34
N LEU A 315 24.03 -5.04 8.12
CA LEU A 315 22.94 -4.97 9.11
C LEU A 315 22.34 -6.35 9.46
N GLY A 316 22.51 -7.32 8.55
CA GLY A 316 22.18 -8.71 8.75
C GLY A 316 22.57 -9.51 7.51
N VAL A 317 23.08 -10.73 7.70
CA VAL A 317 23.50 -11.65 6.65
C VAL A 317 22.74 -12.96 6.82
N PHE A 318 21.85 -13.27 5.88
CA PHE A 318 20.96 -14.43 5.96
C PHE A 318 21.20 -15.43 4.84
N LEU A 319 21.08 -16.71 5.15
CA LEU A 319 20.97 -17.78 4.15
C LEU A 319 19.54 -18.32 4.14
N PHE A 320 18.79 -18.06 3.08
CA PHE A 320 17.45 -18.59 2.87
C PHE A 320 17.56 -19.91 2.10
N ALA A 321 17.37 -21.03 2.78
CA ALA A 321 17.53 -22.36 2.23
C ALA A 321 16.19 -23.07 2.07
N GLY A 322 15.91 -23.67 0.90
CA GLY A 322 14.71 -24.47 0.70
C GLY A 322 14.33 -24.64 -0.77
N PRO A 323 13.16 -25.22 -1.09
CA PRO A 323 12.74 -25.49 -2.46
C PRO A 323 12.51 -24.21 -3.29
N THR A 324 12.46 -24.33 -4.62
CA THR A 324 12.14 -23.19 -5.49
C THR A 324 10.64 -22.82 -5.35
N GLY A 325 10.32 -21.52 -5.44
CA GLY A 325 8.93 -21.06 -5.49
C GLY A 325 8.14 -21.08 -4.17
N VAL A 326 8.81 -21.24 -3.03
CA VAL A 326 8.20 -21.24 -1.67
C VAL A 326 8.15 -19.86 -1.00
N GLY A 327 8.86 -18.86 -1.54
CA GLY A 327 8.80 -17.48 -1.04
C GLY A 327 10.11 -16.84 -0.59
N LYS A 328 11.28 -17.49 -0.80
CA LYS A 328 12.61 -16.94 -0.44
C LYS A 328 12.83 -15.49 -0.92
N THR A 329 12.69 -15.27 -2.22
CA THR A 329 12.81 -13.93 -2.83
C THR A 329 11.70 -12.98 -2.38
N GLN A 330 10.52 -13.50 -2.04
CA GLN A 330 9.41 -12.69 -1.57
C GLN A 330 9.69 -12.13 -0.17
N LEU A 331 10.27 -12.92 0.74
CA LEU A 331 10.69 -12.42 2.05
C LEU A 331 11.73 -11.31 1.93
N ALA A 332 12.70 -11.45 1.02
CA ALA A 332 13.69 -10.40 0.77
C ALA A 332 13.06 -9.09 0.24
N LYS A 333 12.05 -9.19 -0.63
CA LYS A 333 11.27 -8.02 -1.10
C LYS A 333 10.49 -7.36 0.04
N LEU A 334 9.82 -8.17 0.87
CA LEU A 334 9.08 -7.66 2.03
C LEU A 334 10.01 -6.99 3.03
N LEU A 335 11.23 -7.51 3.20
CA LEU A 335 12.24 -6.91 4.06
C LEU A 335 12.69 -5.54 3.53
N ALA A 336 12.89 -5.41 2.22
CA ALA A 336 13.21 -4.13 1.59
C ALA A 336 12.06 -3.12 1.75
N GLU A 337 10.82 -3.57 1.58
CA GLU A 337 9.62 -2.75 1.78
C GLU A 337 9.49 -2.29 3.24
N TYR A 338 9.68 -3.20 4.20
CA TYR A 338 9.51 -2.91 5.62
C TYR A 338 10.62 -2.00 6.17
N LEU A 339 11.89 -2.34 5.89
CA LEU A 339 13.03 -1.61 6.44
C LEU A 339 13.42 -0.36 5.66
N PHE A 340 13.08 -0.27 4.37
CA PHE A 340 13.54 0.82 3.50
C PHE A 340 12.40 1.49 2.71
N GLY A 341 11.15 1.14 3.03
CA GLY A 341 9.93 1.76 2.51
C GLY A 341 9.54 1.37 1.08
N SER A 342 10.38 0.64 0.33
CA SER A 342 10.09 0.23 -1.04
C SER A 342 10.80 -1.07 -1.43
N GLN A 343 10.13 -1.90 -2.24
CA GLN A 343 10.71 -3.09 -2.84
C GLN A 343 11.83 -2.76 -3.85
N ASP A 344 11.90 -1.55 -4.39
CA ASP A 344 12.95 -1.11 -5.32
C ASP A 344 14.33 -0.96 -4.64
N ARG A 345 14.34 -1.00 -3.30
CA ARG A 345 15.55 -1.08 -2.48
C ARG A 345 16.14 -2.49 -2.45
N LEU A 346 15.53 -3.45 -3.14
CA LEU A 346 16.11 -4.76 -3.38
C LEU A 346 17.04 -4.71 -4.60
N VAL A 347 18.33 -4.88 -4.37
CA VAL A 347 19.33 -5.16 -5.41
C VAL A 347 19.45 -6.66 -5.54
N ARG A 348 19.33 -7.19 -6.76
CA ARG A 348 19.46 -8.63 -7.01
C ARG A 348 20.66 -8.90 -7.89
N LEU A 349 21.44 -9.89 -7.50
CA LEU A 349 22.58 -10.41 -8.24
C LEU A 349 22.43 -11.93 -8.36
N ASN A 350 22.46 -12.46 -9.57
CA ASN A 350 22.29 -13.88 -9.83
C ASN A 350 23.65 -14.59 -9.79
N MET A 351 23.84 -15.48 -8.83
CA MET A 351 25.15 -16.13 -8.61
C MET A 351 25.42 -17.25 -9.62
N ALA A 352 24.39 -17.73 -10.31
CA ALA A 352 24.53 -18.69 -11.40
C ALA A 352 25.28 -18.11 -12.62
N ASP A 353 25.37 -16.78 -12.72
CA ASP A 353 26.09 -16.09 -13.81
C ASP A 353 27.62 -16.09 -13.58
N PHE A 354 28.10 -16.54 -12.40
CA PHE A 354 29.53 -16.56 -12.03
C PHE A 354 30.04 -17.97 -11.64
N PRO A 355 29.92 -18.99 -12.50
CA PRO A 355 30.22 -20.38 -12.13
C PRO A 355 31.72 -20.73 -12.15
N ASN A 356 32.59 -19.91 -12.75
CA ASN A 356 34.01 -20.24 -12.94
C ASN A 356 34.94 -19.36 -12.10
N ASP A 357 36.11 -19.89 -11.74
CA ASP A 357 37.18 -19.10 -11.14
C ASP A 357 37.65 -18.02 -12.13
N GLY A 358 37.77 -16.77 -11.67
CA GLY A 358 38.02 -15.58 -12.48
C GLY A 358 36.77 -14.70 -12.68
N ASP A 359 35.57 -15.28 -12.54
CA ASP A 359 34.30 -14.55 -12.68
C ASP A 359 34.11 -13.51 -11.56
N GLU A 360 34.86 -13.58 -10.45
CA GLU A 360 34.84 -12.57 -9.37
C GLU A 360 35.20 -11.16 -9.85
N SER A 361 35.91 -11.06 -10.98
CA SER A 361 36.24 -9.80 -11.62
C SER A 361 35.02 -9.05 -12.18
N VAL A 362 33.90 -9.74 -12.43
CA VAL A 362 32.67 -9.11 -12.92
C VAL A 362 31.92 -8.37 -11.80
N PRO A 363 31.52 -9.00 -10.67
CA PRO A 363 30.84 -8.30 -9.60
C PRO A 363 31.77 -7.32 -8.86
N PHE A 364 33.05 -7.67 -8.62
CA PHE A 364 33.96 -6.84 -7.82
C PHE A 364 34.88 -5.93 -8.66
N GLY A 365 34.92 -6.10 -9.99
CA GLY A 365 35.73 -5.32 -10.91
C GLY A 365 37.15 -5.86 -11.10
N ALA A 366 37.72 -5.60 -12.28
CA ALA A 366 39.09 -5.97 -12.65
C ALA A 366 40.00 -4.76 -12.70
N SER A 367 41.10 -4.76 -11.94
CA SER A 367 42.06 -3.64 -11.90
C SER A 367 42.77 -3.36 -13.23
N TRP A 368 42.96 -4.40 -14.05
CA TRP A 368 43.57 -4.33 -15.37
C TRP A 368 42.61 -3.88 -16.48
N ALA A 369 41.30 -3.80 -16.22
CA ALA A 369 40.32 -3.46 -17.25
C ALA A 369 40.53 -2.03 -17.78
N PRO A 370 40.34 -1.75 -19.09
CA PRO A 370 40.60 -0.43 -19.65
C PRO A 370 39.55 0.63 -19.26
N ALA A 371 38.29 0.22 -19.08
CA ALA A 371 37.17 1.11 -18.75
C ALA A 371 36.95 1.22 -17.23
N ILE A 372 36.64 2.42 -16.73
CA ILE A 372 36.47 2.67 -15.29
C ILE A 372 35.25 1.92 -14.73
N GLU A 373 34.20 1.77 -15.53
CA GLU A 373 32.99 1.05 -15.19
C GLU A 373 33.29 -0.44 -14.93
N THR A 374 34.11 -1.04 -15.79
CA THR A 374 34.57 -2.43 -15.62
C THR A 374 35.55 -2.58 -14.46
N LYS A 375 36.38 -1.56 -14.18
CA LYS A 375 37.23 -1.55 -12.98
C LYS A 375 36.41 -1.48 -11.70
N ARG A 376 35.28 -0.78 -11.71
CA ARG A 376 34.36 -0.68 -10.57
C ARG A 376 33.57 -1.96 -10.32
N GLY A 377 33.22 -2.69 -11.38
CA GLY A 377 32.45 -3.93 -11.29
C GLY A 377 30.95 -3.71 -11.11
N GLU A 378 30.18 -4.76 -11.37
CA GLU A 378 28.71 -4.72 -11.38
C GLU A 378 28.12 -4.42 -10.00
N LEU A 379 28.66 -5.01 -8.92
CA LEU A 379 28.14 -4.81 -7.56
C LEU A 379 28.28 -3.35 -7.13
N THR A 380 29.40 -2.71 -7.47
CA THR A 380 29.61 -1.28 -7.20
C THR A 380 28.57 -0.44 -7.93
N ALA A 381 28.33 -0.70 -9.21
CA ALA A 381 27.34 0.03 -10.01
C ALA A 381 25.91 -0.17 -9.48
N LEU A 382 25.57 -1.38 -9.03
CA LEU A 382 24.25 -1.68 -8.47
C LEU A 382 23.97 -1.00 -7.12
N LEU A 383 25.02 -0.77 -6.33
CA LEU A 383 24.97 -0.12 -5.02
C LEU A 383 25.16 1.41 -5.08
N GLU A 384 25.64 1.93 -6.22
CA GLU A 384 25.92 3.36 -6.39
C GLU A 384 24.66 4.21 -6.15
N GLY A 385 24.79 5.24 -5.30
CA GLY A 385 23.69 6.12 -4.93
C GLY A 385 22.63 5.50 -4.00
N LYS A 386 22.72 4.21 -3.66
CA LYS A 386 21.75 3.53 -2.78
C LYS A 386 22.30 3.44 -1.35
N VAL A 387 21.85 4.36 -0.50
CA VAL A 387 22.00 4.21 0.96
C VAL A 387 20.84 3.37 1.48
N PHE A 388 21.13 2.38 2.32
CA PHE A 388 20.15 1.44 2.90
C PHE A 388 19.41 0.58 1.88
N THR A 389 19.85 -0.67 1.73
CA THR A 389 19.39 -1.57 0.65
C THR A 389 19.38 -3.02 1.12
N VAL A 390 18.56 -3.86 0.48
CA VAL A 390 18.67 -5.33 0.60
C VAL A 390 19.45 -5.84 -0.61
N LEU A 391 20.54 -6.57 -0.39
CA LEU A 391 21.29 -7.27 -1.44
C LEU A 391 20.88 -8.74 -1.47
N LEU A 392 20.21 -9.15 -2.53
CA LEU A 392 19.79 -10.52 -2.78
C LEU A 392 20.80 -11.23 -3.68
N LEU A 393 21.50 -12.21 -3.13
CA LEU A 393 22.40 -13.12 -3.84
C LEU A 393 21.62 -14.41 -4.16
N ASP A 394 21.12 -14.50 -5.39
CA ASP A 394 20.25 -15.61 -5.81
C ASP A 394 21.05 -16.83 -6.24
N GLU A 395 20.56 -18.04 -5.93
CA GLU A 395 21.23 -19.33 -6.20
C GLU A 395 22.72 -19.38 -5.81
N PHE A 396 23.02 -18.96 -4.57
CA PHE A 396 24.38 -18.71 -4.10
C PHE A 396 25.32 -19.93 -4.18
N GLU A 397 24.78 -21.15 -4.08
CA GLU A 397 25.53 -22.40 -4.25
C GLU A 397 26.18 -22.57 -5.63
N LYS A 398 25.71 -21.86 -6.66
CA LYS A 398 26.18 -22.03 -8.04
C LYS A 398 27.40 -21.18 -8.39
N ALA A 399 27.75 -20.19 -7.57
CA ALA A 399 28.93 -19.37 -7.80
C ALA A 399 30.23 -20.13 -7.53
N ALA A 400 31.29 -19.72 -8.23
CA ALA A 400 32.63 -20.23 -8.03
C ALA A 400 33.18 -19.92 -6.63
N ARG A 401 34.20 -20.68 -6.23
CA ARG A 401 34.84 -20.53 -4.93
C ARG A 401 35.50 -19.15 -4.76
N SER A 402 36.14 -18.65 -5.80
CA SER A 402 36.77 -17.32 -5.80
C SER A 402 35.76 -16.19 -5.53
N VAL A 403 34.52 -16.33 -6.01
CA VAL A 403 33.42 -15.40 -5.77
C VAL A 403 32.95 -15.47 -4.32
N HIS A 404 32.78 -16.69 -3.78
CA HIS A 404 32.41 -16.89 -2.36
C HIS A 404 33.43 -16.25 -1.42
N ASP A 405 34.72 -16.39 -1.71
CA ASP A 405 35.80 -15.85 -0.86
C ASP A 405 35.77 -14.32 -0.79
N ARG A 406 35.41 -13.65 -1.89
CA ARG A 406 35.21 -12.19 -1.93
C ARG A 406 33.97 -11.76 -1.13
N PHE A 407 32.89 -12.53 -1.17
CA PHE A 407 31.71 -12.28 -0.34
C PHE A 407 31.96 -12.57 1.15
N LEU A 408 32.82 -13.52 1.50
CA LEU A 408 33.21 -13.79 2.88
C LEU A 408 33.83 -12.55 3.53
N GLN A 409 34.77 -11.89 2.82
CA GLN A 409 35.34 -10.61 3.26
C GLN A 409 34.24 -9.56 3.48
N LEU A 410 33.29 -9.47 2.54
CA LEU A 410 32.19 -8.52 2.64
C LEU A 410 31.28 -8.77 3.85
N PHE A 411 31.01 -10.03 4.18
CA PHE A 411 30.14 -10.41 5.31
C PHE A 411 30.78 -10.10 6.67
N ASP A 412 32.11 -10.13 6.73
CA ASP A 412 32.89 -9.83 7.94
C ASP A 412 33.20 -8.36 8.13
N GLU A 413 33.68 -7.68 7.09
CA GLU A 413 34.18 -6.32 7.18
C GLU A 413 33.14 -5.28 6.77
N GLY A 414 31.98 -5.72 6.24
CA GLY A 414 30.93 -4.84 5.73
C GLY A 414 31.40 -3.95 4.57
N THR A 415 32.60 -4.16 4.05
CA THR A 415 33.23 -3.36 3.01
C THR A 415 33.99 -4.27 2.06
N PHE A 416 34.19 -3.81 0.82
CA PHE A 416 35.09 -4.47 -0.13
C PHE A 416 35.85 -3.43 -0.92
N VAL A 417 37.00 -3.81 -1.48
CA VAL A 417 37.77 -2.97 -2.40
C VAL A 417 37.54 -3.45 -3.82
N ASN A 418 37.05 -2.57 -4.69
CA ASN A 418 36.82 -2.90 -6.10
C ASN A 418 38.12 -2.87 -6.94
N GLY A 419 38.04 -3.28 -8.19
CA GLY A 419 39.18 -3.24 -9.13
C GLY A 419 39.76 -1.85 -9.35
N ALA A 420 38.99 -0.78 -9.14
CA ALA A 420 39.46 0.61 -9.21
C ALA A 420 40.21 1.07 -7.95
N GLY A 421 40.29 0.25 -6.90
CA GLY A 421 40.92 0.58 -5.61
C GLY A 421 40.02 1.39 -4.67
N GLU A 422 38.75 1.54 -5.02
CA GLU A 422 37.75 2.24 -4.22
C GLU A 422 37.22 1.28 -3.14
N THR A 423 37.06 1.80 -1.91
CA THR A 423 36.47 1.04 -0.82
C THR A 423 34.96 1.30 -0.83
N ILE A 424 34.18 0.25 -1.09
CA ILE A 424 32.72 0.29 -1.13
C ILE A 424 32.18 -0.23 0.21
N SER A 425 31.22 0.49 0.80
CA SER A 425 30.61 0.15 2.08
C SER A 425 29.22 -0.45 1.90
N CYS A 426 29.02 -1.60 2.54
CA CYS A 426 27.77 -2.36 2.66
C CYS A 426 27.32 -2.50 4.13
N ASN A 427 27.87 -1.70 5.05
CA ASN A 427 27.51 -1.72 6.48
C ASN A 427 26.02 -1.45 6.71
N ASN A 428 25.40 -0.67 5.83
CA ASN A 428 23.99 -0.33 5.85
C ASN A 428 23.11 -1.24 4.98
N THR A 429 23.64 -2.41 4.59
CA THR A 429 22.98 -3.35 3.68
C THR A 429 22.53 -4.57 4.47
N VAL A 430 21.33 -5.06 4.20
CA VAL A 430 20.92 -6.41 4.60
C VAL A 430 21.23 -7.35 3.45
N ILE A 431 22.03 -8.38 3.70
CA ILE A 431 22.43 -9.35 2.69
C ILE A 431 21.59 -10.62 2.86
N VAL A 432 20.95 -11.05 1.78
CA VAL A 432 20.17 -12.28 1.73
C VAL A 432 20.75 -13.15 0.63
N ALA A 433 21.40 -14.25 1.00
CA ALA A 433 21.74 -15.31 0.06
C ALA A 433 20.60 -16.32 0.01
N THR A 434 20.22 -16.79 -1.18
CA THR A 434 19.25 -17.88 -1.31
C THR A 434 19.93 -19.12 -1.82
N SER A 435 19.51 -20.28 -1.31
CA SER A 435 19.98 -21.57 -1.79
C SER A 435 18.86 -22.58 -1.97
N ASN A 436 19.03 -23.45 -2.98
CA ASN A 436 18.16 -24.60 -3.20
C ASN A 436 18.78 -25.92 -2.68
N VAL A 437 19.96 -25.86 -2.05
CA VAL A 437 20.62 -27.02 -1.44
C VAL A 437 19.72 -27.66 -0.38
N GLY A 438 19.68 -29.00 -0.35
CA GLY A 438 18.86 -29.76 0.59
C GLY A 438 17.38 -29.82 0.20
N ALA A 439 16.95 -29.19 -0.88
CA ALA A 439 15.57 -29.25 -1.35
C ALA A 439 15.15 -30.67 -1.82
N GLU A 440 16.11 -31.55 -2.12
CA GLU A 440 15.89 -32.98 -2.40
C GLU A 440 15.37 -33.77 -1.19
N VAL A 441 15.69 -33.36 0.03
CA VAL A 441 15.25 -34.03 1.26
C VAL A 441 13.72 -34.05 1.36
N TYR A 442 13.07 -32.99 0.87
CA TYR A 442 11.61 -32.90 0.81
C TYR A 442 10.97 -33.76 -0.30
N ARG A 443 11.77 -34.30 -1.23
CA ARG A 443 11.31 -35.12 -2.36
C ARG A 443 11.52 -36.62 -2.10
N GLU A 444 12.49 -36.98 -1.27
CA GLU A 444 12.79 -38.37 -0.94
C GLU A 444 11.62 -39.00 -0.13
N PRO A 445 10.93 -40.03 -0.65
CA PRO A 445 9.93 -40.75 0.14
C PRO A 445 10.62 -41.39 1.36
N ALA A 446 9.92 -41.46 2.49
CA ALA A 446 10.44 -42.16 3.67
C ALA A 446 10.74 -43.62 3.30
N ILE A 447 12.02 -43.98 3.17
CA ILE A 447 12.45 -45.35 2.89
C ILE A 447 12.36 -46.13 4.21
N GLY A 448 11.37 -47.02 4.34
CA GLY A 448 11.22 -47.98 5.44
C GLY A 448 9.87 -47.90 6.18
N PHE A 449 9.61 -48.88 7.06
CA PHE A 449 8.40 -49.00 7.92
C PHE A 449 8.27 -47.90 9.01
N MET A 450 9.00 -46.79 8.90
CA MET A 450 8.84 -45.63 9.77
C MET A 450 7.88 -44.64 9.12
N GLY A 451 6.90 -44.17 9.88
CA GLY A 451 5.91 -43.19 9.43
C GLY A 451 6.53 -41.87 8.96
N SER A 452 5.67 -40.91 8.61
CA SER A 452 6.02 -39.55 8.20
C SER A 452 7.16 -38.97 9.04
N ARG A 453 8.28 -38.60 8.39
CA ARG A 453 9.41 -37.93 9.07
C ARG A 453 8.92 -36.66 9.77
N ARG A 454 9.38 -36.40 10.99
CA ARG A 454 9.03 -35.17 11.72
C ARG A 454 9.72 -33.96 11.08
N PRO A 455 9.13 -32.75 11.13
CA PRO A 455 9.74 -31.54 10.57
C PRO A 455 11.16 -31.26 11.08
N GLU A 456 11.42 -31.53 12.36
CA GLU A 456 12.73 -31.36 13.02
C GLU A 456 13.83 -32.27 12.40
N GLU A 457 13.47 -33.50 12.04
CA GLU A 457 14.37 -34.46 11.41
C GLU A 457 14.70 -34.04 9.97
N LEU A 458 13.74 -33.45 9.26
CA LEU A 458 13.94 -32.91 7.92
C LEU A 458 14.88 -31.71 7.94
N ILE A 459 14.73 -30.79 8.90
CA ILE A 459 15.61 -29.62 9.06
C ILE A 459 17.05 -30.08 9.34
N THR A 460 17.22 -31.04 10.23
CA THR A 460 18.56 -31.60 10.57
C THR A 460 19.24 -32.20 9.35
N GLU A 461 18.50 -32.94 8.52
CA GLU A 461 19.04 -33.50 7.28
C GLU A 461 19.33 -32.42 6.23
N VAL A 462 18.51 -31.37 6.13
CA VAL A 462 18.77 -30.21 5.28
C VAL A 462 20.06 -29.49 5.72
N ASP A 463 20.25 -29.28 7.02
CA ASP A 463 21.48 -28.68 7.56
C ASP A 463 22.72 -29.50 7.24
N ARG A 464 22.62 -30.84 7.29
CA ARG A 464 23.70 -31.73 6.85
C ARG A 464 24.05 -31.51 5.39
N ARG A 465 23.06 -31.44 4.49
CA ARG A 465 23.29 -31.17 3.06
C ARG A 465 23.88 -29.78 2.81
N ILE A 466 23.44 -28.77 3.55
CA ILE A 466 24.00 -27.41 3.50
C ILE A 466 25.48 -27.42 3.92
N ALA A 467 25.82 -28.13 5.00
CA ALA A 467 27.19 -28.28 5.48
C ALA A 467 28.09 -29.09 4.53
N GLU A 468 27.53 -29.97 3.70
CA GLU A 468 28.25 -30.67 2.64
C GLU A 468 28.51 -29.76 1.43
N ALA A 469 27.57 -28.86 1.10
CA ALA A 469 27.69 -27.96 -0.05
C ALA A 469 28.54 -26.71 0.23
N PHE A 470 28.48 -26.16 1.45
CA PHE A 470 29.19 -24.95 1.84
C PHE A 470 30.28 -25.24 2.86
N ARG A 471 31.38 -24.48 2.80
CA ARG A 471 32.46 -24.60 3.79
C ARG A 471 31.97 -24.11 5.17
N PRO A 472 32.39 -24.74 6.28
CA PRO A 472 31.99 -24.32 7.63
C PRO A 472 32.33 -22.85 7.94
N GLU A 473 33.48 -22.39 7.45
CA GLU A 473 33.93 -20.99 7.55
C GLU A 473 32.91 -20.00 7.00
N PHE A 474 32.19 -20.40 5.95
CA PHE A 474 31.21 -19.58 5.27
C PHE A 474 29.87 -19.58 6.02
N LEU A 475 29.41 -20.75 6.47
CA LEU A 475 28.17 -20.89 7.24
C LEU A 475 28.22 -20.09 8.54
N ASN A 476 29.38 -20.03 9.19
CA ASN A 476 29.58 -19.26 10.42
C ASN A 476 29.52 -17.73 10.22
N ARG A 477 29.47 -17.23 8.97
CA ARG A 477 29.33 -15.79 8.69
C ARG A 477 27.90 -15.32 8.49
N PHE A 478 26.97 -16.26 8.29
CA PHE A 478 25.55 -15.94 8.31
C PHE A 478 25.09 -15.75 9.75
N ASP A 479 24.33 -14.70 10.00
CA ASP A 479 23.73 -14.45 11.30
C ASP A 479 22.57 -15.44 11.57
N ALA A 480 21.90 -15.90 10.51
CA ALA A 480 20.93 -16.99 10.58
C ALA A 480 20.77 -17.74 9.25
N ILE A 481 20.61 -19.06 9.35
CA ILE A 481 20.12 -19.92 8.27
C ILE A 481 18.60 -20.04 8.45
N CYS A 482 17.84 -19.60 7.46
CA CYS A 482 16.38 -19.60 7.48
C CYS A 482 15.87 -20.71 6.57
N HIS A 483 15.27 -21.75 7.15
CA HIS A 483 14.71 -22.87 6.42
C HIS A 483 13.33 -22.53 5.87
N PHE A 484 13.14 -22.76 4.58
CA PHE A 484 11.87 -22.63 3.90
C PHE A 484 11.30 -24.00 3.59
N GLN A 485 10.06 -24.23 4.05
CA GLN A 485 9.38 -25.51 3.89
C GLN A 485 8.50 -25.52 2.62
N PRO A 486 8.26 -26.70 2.01
CA PRO A 486 7.29 -26.84 0.93
C PRO A 486 5.90 -26.38 1.34
N LEU A 487 5.21 -25.66 0.46
CA LEU A 487 3.87 -25.14 0.73
C LEU A 487 2.82 -26.26 0.69
N THR A 488 1.90 -26.24 1.64
CA THR A 488 0.72 -27.11 1.67
C THR A 488 -0.31 -26.68 0.63
N LYS A 489 -1.16 -27.61 0.17
CA LYS A 489 -2.25 -27.29 -0.79
C LYS A 489 -3.18 -26.19 -0.27
N VAL A 490 -3.41 -26.12 1.04
CA VAL A 490 -4.22 -25.08 1.69
C VAL A 490 -3.55 -23.72 1.56
N GLU A 491 -2.24 -23.63 1.82
CA GLU A 491 -1.48 -22.39 1.66
C GLU A 491 -1.44 -21.94 0.21
N ILE A 492 -1.26 -22.86 -0.74
CA ILE A 492 -1.23 -22.53 -2.16
C ILE A 492 -2.59 -22.03 -2.65
N ARG A 493 -3.69 -22.59 -2.15
CA ARG A 493 -5.03 -22.08 -2.46
C ARG A 493 -5.20 -20.64 -1.97
N LYS A 494 -4.75 -20.32 -0.75
CA LYS A 494 -4.75 -18.94 -0.22
C LYS A 494 -3.88 -18.00 -1.07
N ILE A 495 -2.70 -18.45 -1.50
CA ILE A 495 -1.83 -17.69 -2.42
C ILE A 495 -2.58 -17.43 -3.74
N ALA A 496 -3.21 -18.45 -4.32
CA ALA A 496 -3.96 -18.33 -5.57
C ALA A 496 -5.10 -17.30 -5.46
N GLN A 497 -5.90 -17.36 -4.38
CA GLN A 497 -6.97 -16.38 -4.13
C GLN A 497 -6.44 -14.95 -4.07
N ARG A 498 -5.31 -14.74 -3.37
CA ARG A 498 -4.68 -13.42 -3.26
C ARG A 498 -4.17 -12.91 -4.61
N GLU A 499 -3.47 -13.74 -5.38
CA GLU A 499 -2.97 -13.34 -6.71
C GLU A 499 -4.12 -13.10 -7.70
N VAL A 500 -5.22 -13.85 -7.60
CA VAL A 500 -6.46 -13.58 -8.34
C VAL A 500 -7.01 -12.21 -7.96
N GLY A 501 -7.11 -11.87 -6.67
CA GLY A 501 -7.53 -10.54 -6.20
C GLY A 501 -6.71 -9.40 -6.81
N ARG A 502 -5.37 -9.55 -6.88
CA ARG A 502 -4.49 -8.56 -7.54
C ARG A 502 -4.77 -8.39 -9.03
N VAL A 503 -5.17 -9.46 -9.73
CA VAL A 503 -5.58 -9.35 -11.13
C VAL A 503 -6.83 -8.50 -11.26
N LEU A 504 -7.79 -8.64 -10.33
CA LEU A 504 -9.03 -7.85 -10.30
C LEU A 504 -8.78 -6.35 -10.02
N GLU A 505 -7.70 -6.01 -9.31
CA GLU A 505 -7.33 -4.61 -9.04
C GLU A 505 -6.71 -3.87 -10.24
N ARG A 506 -6.37 -4.57 -11.33
CA ARG A 506 -5.73 -3.96 -12.50
C ARG A 506 -6.59 -2.87 -13.13
N GLU A 507 -5.94 -1.85 -13.70
CA GLU A 507 -6.59 -0.69 -14.32
C GLU A 507 -7.65 -1.09 -15.38
N GLY A 508 -7.36 -2.14 -16.16
CA GLY A 508 -8.30 -2.67 -17.17
C GLY A 508 -9.63 -3.16 -16.62
N ILE A 509 -9.72 -3.47 -15.32
CA ILE A 509 -10.93 -3.92 -14.63
C ILE A 509 -11.45 -2.78 -13.73
N ARG A 510 -10.58 -2.23 -12.87
CA ARG A 510 -10.93 -1.21 -11.88
C ARG A 510 -11.31 0.14 -12.48
N ALA A 511 -10.56 0.65 -13.47
CA ALA A 511 -10.90 1.93 -14.12
C ALA A 511 -12.16 1.83 -14.98
N ARG A 512 -12.48 0.60 -15.42
CA ARG A 512 -13.74 0.31 -16.13
C ARG A 512 -14.90 0.02 -15.19
N GLY A 513 -14.65 -0.07 -13.87
CA GLY A 513 -15.65 -0.34 -12.85
C GLY A 513 -16.35 -1.70 -13.02
N LEU A 514 -15.67 -2.72 -13.55
CA LEU A 514 -16.28 -4.05 -13.75
C LEU A 514 -16.39 -4.78 -12.40
N ASP A 515 -17.52 -5.44 -12.17
CA ASP A 515 -17.71 -6.32 -11.02
C ASP A 515 -17.40 -7.75 -11.43
N VAL A 516 -16.26 -8.29 -10.97
CA VAL A 516 -15.74 -9.57 -11.46
C VAL A 516 -15.82 -10.62 -10.36
N GLU A 517 -16.66 -11.63 -10.55
CA GLU A 517 -16.77 -12.77 -9.65
C GLU A 517 -16.01 -13.98 -10.21
N VAL A 518 -15.04 -14.49 -9.46
CA VAL A 518 -14.31 -15.72 -9.83
C VAL A 518 -14.85 -16.90 -9.03
N THR A 519 -15.41 -17.89 -9.72
CA THR A 519 -15.98 -19.07 -9.05
C THR A 519 -14.89 -19.90 -8.32
N PRO A 520 -15.19 -20.53 -7.16
CA PRO A 520 -14.20 -21.33 -6.42
C PRO A 520 -13.55 -22.45 -7.25
N GLY A 521 -14.31 -23.06 -8.16
CA GLY A 521 -13.80 -24.09 -9.06
C GLY A 521 -12.67 -23.60 -9.98
N VAL A 522 -12.70 -22.32 -10.40
CA VAL A 522 -11.61 -21.72 -11.18
C VAL A 522 -10.34 -21.62 -10.34
N VAL A 523 -10.45 -21.22 -9.08
CA VAL A 523 -9.31 -21.16 -8.14
C VAL A 523 -8.70 -22.54 -7.94
N ASP A 524 -9.52 -23.57 -7.79
CA ASP A 524 -9.04 -24.95 -7.64
C ASP A 524 -8.31 -25.46 -8.87
N LEU A 525 -8.85 -25.18 -10.06
CA LEU A 525 -8.19 -25.52 -11.32
C LEU A 525 -6.84 -24.82 -11.47
N LEU A 526 -6.74 -23.55 -11.04
CA LEU A 526 -5.50 -22.79 -11.05
C LEU A 526 -4.47 -23.37 -10.06
N VAL A 527 -4.91 -23.84 -8.90
CA VAL A 527 -4.04 -24.53 -7.93
C VAL A 527 -3.56 -25.87 -8.51
N GLU A 528 -4.46 -26.69 -9.06
CA GLU A 528 -4.10 -27.99 -9.64
C GLU A 528 -3.10 -27.87 -10.80
N ARG A 529 -3.25 -26.87 -11.67
CA ARG A 529 -2.36 -26.67 -12.83
C ARG A 529 -1.12 -25.84 -12.50
N GLY A 530 -1.24 -24.91 -11.55
CA GLY A 530 -0.20 -23.95 -11.20
C GLY A 530 0.73 -24.42 -10.08
N TYR A 531 0.37 -25.46 -9.34
CA TYR A 531 1.18 -26.03 -8.28
C TYR A 531 2.00 -27.24 -8.75
N SER A 532 3.28 -27.25 -8.41
CA SER A 532 4.11 -28.44 -8.40
C SER A 532 4.88 -28.53 -7.09
N PRO A 533 4.92 -29.70 -6.42
CA PRO A 533 5.76 -29.89 -5.23
C PRO A 533 7.24 -29.55 -5.46
N GLN A 534 7.74 -29.65 -6.70
CA GLN A 534 9.14 -29.37 -7.04
C GLN A 534 9.44 -27.88 -7.27
N PHE A 535 8.45 -27.12 -7.76
CA PHE A 535 8.62 -25.73 -8.21
C PHE A 535 7.78 -24.73 -7.41
N GLY A 536 7.07 -25.19 -6.38
CA GLY A 536 6.21 -24.37 -5.52
C GLY A 536 5.13 -23.63 -6.31
N ALA A 537 4.88 -22.39 -5.92
CA ALA A 537 3.90 -21.51 -6.56
C ALA A 537 4.45 -20.79 -7.81
N ARG A 538 5.66 -21.13 -8.29
CA ARG A 538 6.34 -20.41 -9.39
C ARG A 538 5.55 -20.38 -10.68
N TYR A 539 4.80 -21.45 -10.99
CA TYR A 539 3.98 -21.55 -12.19
C TYR A 539 2.56 -20.99 -12.02
N LEU A 540 2.14 -20.75 -10.77
CA LEU A 540 0.80 -20.28 -10.46
C LEU A 540 0.49 -18.94 -11.13
N GLN A 541 1.42 -17.99 -11.06
CA GLN A 541 1.24 -16.68 -11.70
C GLN A 541 1.12 -16.80 -13.22
N ARG A 542 1.95 -17.65 -13.85
CA ARG A 542 1.86 -17.90 -15.30
C ARG A 542 0.52 -18.53 -15.68
N GLU A 543 0.03 -19.46 -14.87
CA GLU A 543 -1.24 -20.12 -15.11
C GLU A 543 -2.43 -19.17 -14.89
N ILE A 544 -2.37 -18.29 -13.89
CA ILE A 544 -3.33 -17.20 -13.70
C ILE A 544 -3.36 -16.29 -14.93
N GLU A 545 -2.21 -15.86 -15.46
CA GLU A 545 -2.16 -15.02 -16.65
C GLU A 545 -2.73 -15.73 -17.88
N LYS A 546 -2.30 -16.98 -18.10
CA LYS A 546 -2.69 -17.78 -19.25
C LYS A 546 -4.19 -18.13 -19.25
N THR A 547 -4.75 -18.39 -18.08
CA THR A 547 -6.09 -18.96 -17.93
C THR A 547 -7.11 -17.92 -17.51
N LEU A 548 -6.87 -17.20 -16.41
CA LEU A 548 -7.79 -16.18 -15.88
C LEU A 548 -7.68 -14.85 -16.65
N THR A 549 -6.48 -14.26 -16.71
CA THR A 549 -6.30 -12.95 -17.36
C THR A 549 -6.67 -13.03 -18.84
N ALA A 550 -6.26 -14.08 -19.54
CA ALA A 550 -6.63 -14.28 -20.95
C ALA A 550 -8.15 -14.39 -21.15
N ALA A 551 -8.86 -15.10 -20.28
CA ALA A 551 -10.32 -15.23 -20.37
C ALA A 551 -11.01 -13.87 -20.17
N LEU A 552 -10.57 -13.09 -19.17
CA LEU A 552 -11.07 -11.73 -18.93
C LEU A 552 -10.72 -10.78 -20.09
N ALA A 553 -9.49 -10.83 -20.59
CA ALA A 553 -9.03 -9.99 -21.70
C ALA A 553 -9.84 -10.24 -22.98
N VAL A 554 -10.15 -11.51 -23.30
CA VAL A 554 -10.99 -11.87 -24.44
C VAL A 554 -12.39 -11.27 -24.30
N GLU A 555 -13.03 -11.40 -23.13
CA GLU A 555 -14.39 -10.89 -22.92
C GLU A 555 -14.43 -9.35 -22.93
N ILE A 556 -13.45 -8.70 -22.31
CA ILE A 556 -13.27 -7.25 -22.29
C ILE A 556 -12.96 -6.69 -23.70
N ALA A 557 -12.18 -7.40 -24.51
CA ALA A 557 -11.82 -6.98 -25.87
C ALA A 557 -12.95 -7.23 -26.88
N ARG A 558 -13.77 -8.25 -26.65
CA ARG A 558 -14.85 -8.64 -27.56
C ARG A 558 -15.94 -7.57 -27.68
N ARG A 559 -16.19 -6.81 -26.62
CA ARG A 559 -17.22 -5.76 -26.58
C ARG A 559 -16.96 -4.73 -25.47
N PRO A 560 -17.33 -3.46 -25.67
CA PRO A 560 -17.29 -2.47 -24.60
C PRO A 560 -18.33 -2.82 -23.52
N LEU A 561 -17.86 -3.04 -22.29
CA LEU A 561 -18.69 -3.32 -21.12
C LEU A 561 -18.93 -2.02 -20.33
N PRO A 562 -20.18 -1.65 -20.00
CA PRO A 562 -20.48 -0.52 -19.11
C PRO A 562 -19.84 -0.68 -17.71
N PRO A 563 -19.51 0.42 -17.02
CA PRO A 563 -19.18 0.36 -15.61
C PRO A 563 -20.30 -0.27 -14.77
N GLY A 564 -19.94 -1.14 -13.83
CA GLY A 564 -20.84 -1.93 -13.00
C GLY A 564 -21.31 -3.24 -13.64
N SER A 565 -20.81 -3.60 -14.82
CA SER A 565 -21.21 -4.87 -15.47
C SER A 565 -20.70 -6.07 -14.67
N PRO A 566 -21.58 -7.00 -14.28
CA PRO A 566 -21.18 -8.25 -13.64
C PRO A 566 -20.54 -9.18 -14.67
N VAL A 567 -19.30 -9.58 -14.40
CA VAL A 567 -18.52 -10.52 -15.19
C VAL A 567 -18.22 -11.73 -14.32
N ARG A 568 -18.86 -12.85 -14.64
CA ARG A 568 -18.61 -14.11 -13.93
C ARG A 568 -17.56 -14.93 -14.67
N VAL A 569 -16.54 -15.41 -13.95
CA VAL A 569 -15.53 -16.33 -14.47
C VAL A 569 -15.84 -17.75 -14.00
N GLU A 570 -16.12 -18.62 -14.97
CA GLU A 570 -16.57 -20.00 -14.73
C GLU A 570 -15.82 -21.01 -15.60
N ILE A 571 -15.91 -22.29 -15.20
CA ILE A 571 -15.39 -23.42 -15.97
C ILE A 571 -16.53 -24.00 -16.81
N ARG A 572 -16.34 -24.04 -18.13
CA ARG A 572 -17.27 -24.71 -19.06
C ARG A 572 -16.92 -26.20 -19.26
N PRO A 573 -17.88 -27.02 -19.73
CA PRO A 573 -17.64 -28.42 -20.08
C PRO A 573 -16.43 -28.56 -21.02
N GLY A 574 -15.44 -29.38 -20.63
CA GLY A 574 -14.14 -29.49 -21.31
C GLY A 574 -12.97 -28.79 -20.61
N GLY A 575 -13.17 -28.23 -19.41
CA GLY A 575 -12.08 -27.70 -18.56
C GLY A 575 -11.51 -26.37 -19.04
N LYS A 576 -12.29 -25.61 -19.84
CA LYS A 576 -11.94 -24.28 -20.36
C LYS A 576 -12.54 -23.20 -19.46
N VAL A 577 -11.70 -22.29 -18.98
CA VAL A 577 -12.11 -21.12 -18.21
C VAL A 577 -12.60 -20.05 -19.18
N VAL A 578 -13.76 -19.47 -18.89
CA VAL A 578 -14.36 -18.39 -19.68
C VAL A 578 -14.89 -17.31 -18.75
N ALA A 579 -14.74 -16.05 -19.17
CA ALA A 579 -15.42 -14.93 -18.56
C ALA A 579 -16.70 -14.65 -19.34
N VAL A 580 -17.82 -14.49 -18.63
CA VAL A 580 -19.13 -14.21 -19.21
C VAL A 580 -19.65 -12.93 -18.57
N ALA A 581 -19.75 -11.86 -19.35
CA ALA A 581 -20.43 -10.65 -18.92
C ALA A 581 -21.95 -10.81 -19.12
N GLU A 582 -22.71 -10.66 -18.04
CA GLU A 582 -24.17 -10.56 -18.11
C GLU A 582 -24.53 -9.12 -18.51
N LEU A 583 -25.30 -8.98 -19.58
CA LEU A 583 -25.77 -7.68 -20.06
C LEU A 583 -26.89 -7.19 -19.16
N ALA A 584 -26.58 -6.29 -18.23
CA ALA A 584 -27.60 -5.38 -17.69
C ALA A 584 -28.11 -4.48 -18.83
N PRO A 585 -29.42 -4.19 -18.90
CA PRO A 585 -29.98 -3.30 -19.91
C PRO A 585 -29.36 -1.90 -19.82
N ARG A 586 -29.18 -1.25 -20.99
CA ARG A 586 -28.50 0.06 -21.16
C ARG A 586 -28.91 1.08 -20.07
N PRO A 587 -27.99 1.90 -19.55
CA PRO A 587 -28.38 3.04 -18.71
C PRO A 587 -29.16 4.04 -19.56
N ARG A 588 -30.32 4.48 -19.05
CA ARG A 588 -31.03 5.64 -19.58
C ARG A 588 -30.30 6.91 -19.15
N GLU A 589 -30.20 7.85 -20.09
CA GLU A 589 -29.74 9.21 -19.88
C GLU A 589 -30.50 9.90 -18.73
N GLU A 590 -29.79 10.85 -18.10
CA GLU A 590 -30.24 11.71 -17.01
C GLU A 590 -31.67 12.23 -17.20
N THR A 591 -32.54 12.06 -16.20
CA THR A 591 -33.76 12.87 -16.12
C THR A 591 -34.16 13.17 -14.68
N ALA A 592 -33.97 14.45 -14.33
CA ALA A 592 -34.75 15.32 -13.44
C ALA A 592 -35.44 14.76 -12.18
N GLN A 593 -35.00 15.31 -11.04
CA GLN A 593 -35.61 15.25 -9.70
C GLN A 593 -37.13 15.57 -9.70
N LEU A 594 -37.89 14.92 -8.79
CA LEU A 594 -39.12 15.49 -8.23
C LEU A 594 -38.81 16.00 -6.82
N ALA A 595 -39.26 17.22 -6.52
CA ALA A 595 -39.59 17.62 -5.16
C ALA A 595 -41.00 17.11 -4.82
N LEU A 596 -41.19 16.51 -3.64
CA LEU A 596 -42.51 16.20 -3.09
C LEU A 596 -42.76 17.00 -1.79
N PRO A 597 -44.02 17.33 -1.47
CA PRO A 597 -44.37 18.22 -0.37
C PRO A 597 -44.49 17.51 0.99
N THR A 598 -44.14 18.30 2.00
CA THR A 598 -44.14 18.17 3.46
C THR A 598 -45.39 17.58 4.14
N GLU A 599 -45.16 16.81 5.22
CA GLU A 599 -45.88 16.99 6.49
C GLU A 599 -44.93 17.18 7.69
N LYS A 600 -44.89 18.44 8.15
CA LYS A 600 -44.88 18.91 9.56
C LYS A 600 -43.74 18.60 10.55
N SER A 601 -42.57 18.13 10.15
CA SER A 601 -41.36 18.27 11.01
C SER A 601 -40.12 18.90 10.35
N VAL A 602 -40.17 19.22 9.05
CA VAL A 602 -39.03 19.85 8.35
C VAL A 602 -39.39 21.25 7.86
N SER A 603 -39.91 22.10 8.75
CA SER A 603 -39.97 23.53 8.47
C SER A 603 -38.61 24.16 8.74
N ALA A 604 -37.77 24.29 7.71
CA ALA A 604 -36.85 25.44 7.51
C ALA A 604 -35.77 25.23 6.42
N VAL A 605 -36.04 24.57 5.28
CA VAL A 605 -35.06 24.62 4.16
C VAL A 605 -35.75 24.87 2.81
N LYS A 606 -36.52 25.95 2.74
CA LYS A 606 -36.57 26.77 1.51
C LYS A 606 -35.83 28.07 1.77
N ARG A 607 -34.55 27.97 2.10
CA ARG A 607 -33.60 29.09 2.03
C ARG A 607 -32.45 28.63 1.13
N ARG A 608 -31.99 29.55 0.28
CA ARG A 608 -30.87 29.42 -0.67
C ARG A 608 -29.92 28.29 -0.29
N LEU A 609 -29.60 27.41 -1.24
CA LEU A 609 -28.57 26.38 -1.12
C LEU A 609 -27.22 27.06 -0.82
N ASP A 610 -27.00 27.43 0.44
CA ASP A 610 -25.73 27.92 0.91
C ASP A 610 -24.99 26.73 1.49
N LYS A 611 -23.73 26.59 1.07
CA LYS A 611 -22.83 25.51 1.46
C LYS A 611 -22.78 25.31 2.99
N LYS A 612 -22.94 26.39 3.76
CA LYS A 612 -22.92 26.37 5.22
C LYS A 612 -24.15 25.66 5.80
N SER A 613 -25.35 25.91 5.29
CA SER A 613 -26.56 25.19 5.74
C SER A 613 -26.53 23.70 5.39
N LEU A 614 -26.04 23.34 4.20
CA LEU A 614 -25.89 21.93 3.81
C LEU A 614 -24.85 21.20 4.69
N LEU A 615 -23.74 21.87 5.04
CA LEU A 615 -22.76 21.31 5.97
C LEU A 615 -23.35 21.10 7.36
N ASN A 616 -24.11 22.08 7.88
CA ASN A 616 -24.76 21.96 9.19
C ASN A 616 -25.77 20.81 9.22
N GLU A 617 -26.56 20.63 8.16
CA GLU A 617 -27.50 19.51 8.06
C GLU A 617 -26.77 18.18 7.95
N MET A 618 -25.65 18.14 7.24
CA MET A 618 -24.83 16.95 7.16
C MET A 618 -24.12 16.60 8.47
N ASP A 619 -23.68 17.59 9.24
CA ASP A 619 -23.14 17.36 10.59
C ASP A 619 -24.21 16.71 11.50
N ARG A 620 -25.48 17.12 11.39
CA ARG A 620 -26.60 16.48 12.12
C ARG A 620 -26.85 15.05 11.66
N LEU A 621 -26.86 14.82 10.35
CA LEU A 621 -27.11 13.50 9.77
C LEU A 621 -25.97 12.51 10.05
N VAL A 622 -24.72 12.95 10.02
CA VAL A 622 -23.57 12.16 10.47
C VAL A 622 -23.70 11.81 11.95
N GLY A 623 -24.10 12.77 12.80
CA GLY A 623 -24.36 12.50 14.21
C GLY A 623 -25.45 11.46 14.46
N ARG A 624 -26.54 11.52 13.68
CA ARG A 624 -27.65 10.56 13.73
C ARG A 624 -27.26 9.17 13.21
N ALA A 625 -26.57 9.10 12.07
CA ALA A 625 -26.02 7.84 11.54
C ALA A 625 -25.04 7.19 12.51
N ARG A 626 -24.18 7.99 13.15
CA ARG A 626 -23.26 7.51 14.20
C ARG A 626 -24.00 7.03 15.45
N ALA A 627 -25.10 7.68 15.83
CA ALA A 627 -25.93 7.22 16.96
C ALA A 627 -26.61 5.86 16.67
N LEU A 628 -27.01 5.61 15.41
CA LEU A 628 -27.47 4.29 14.96
C LEU A 628 -26.34 3.26 14.97
N SER A 629 -25.18 3.65 14.46
CA SER A 629 -23.96 2.85 14.43
C SER A 629 -23.50 2.46 15.84
N VAL A 630 -23.70 3.30 16.85
CA VAL A 630 -23.37 3.00 18.26
C VAL A 630 -24.63 2.69 19.09
N SER A 631 -25.72 2.26 18.43
CA SER A 631 -26.98 1.98 19.11
C SER A 631 -26.85 0.84 20.13
N ALA A 632 -27.75 0.80 21.12
CA ALA A 632 -27.78 -0.24 22.14
C ALA A 632 -27.89 -1.67 21.59
N ASN A 633 -28.27 -1.84 20.32
CA ASN A 633 -28.35 -3.14 19.66
C ASN A 633 -26.99 -3.63 19.11
N ARG A 634 -26.04 -2.73 18.82
CA ARG A 634 -24.72 -3.13 18.28
C ARG A 634 -23.93 -4.05 19.21
N PRO A 635 -23.78 -3.77 20.52
CA PRO A 635 -23.08 -4.68 21.44
C PRO A 635 -23.69 -6.08 21.45
N ARG A 636 -25.03 -6.18 21.37
CA ARG A 636 -25.75 -7.46 21.31
C ARG A 636 -25.48 -8.21 20.00
N LEU A 637 -25.43 -7.50 18.88
CA LEU A 637 -25.08 -8.08 17.57
C LEU A 637 -23.61 -8.51 17.53
N GLU A 638 -22.68 -7.74 18.11
CA GLU A 638 -21.26 -8.10 18.20
C GLU A 638 -21.04 -9.33 19.11
N GLU A 639 -21.75 -9.41 20.23
CA GLU A 639 -21.76 -10.60 21.11
C GLU A 639 -22.29 -11.82 20.34
N ARG A 640 -23.44 -11.68 19.67
CA ARG A 640 -24.04 -12.76 18.88
C ARG A 640 -23.15 -13.20 17.70
N ARG A 641 -22.46 -12.27 17.04
CA ARG A 641 -21.46 -12.56 16.01
C ARG A 641 -20.33 -13.42 16.58
N THR A 642 -19.86 -13.07 17.77
CA THR A 642 -18.77 -13.79 18.43
C THR A 642 -19.19 -15.21 18.83
N GLU A 643 -20.40 -15.37 19.37
CA GLU A 643 -21.00 -16.67 19.67
C GLU A 643 -21.14 -17.54 18.41
N LEU A 644 -21.76 -17.00 17.36
CA LEU A 644 -21.97 -17.73 16.11
C LEU A 644 -20.64 -18.07 15.43
N LEU A 645 -19.63 -17.19 15.50
CA LEU A 645 -18.28 -17.48 14.99
C LEU A 645 -17.65 -18.64 15.76
N ALA A 646 -17.78 -18.68 17.09
CA ALA A 646 -17.30 -19.79 17.91
C ALA A 646 -18.04 -21.11 17.55
N GLU A 647 -19.35 -21.05 17.32
CA GLU A 647 -20.12 -22.20 16.83
C GLU A 647 -19.66 -22.67 15.44
N THR A 648 -19.35 -21.75 14.50
CA THR A 648 -18.83 -22.11 13.16
C THR A 648 -17.47 -22.80 13.20
N GLN A 649 -16.69 -22.57 14.27
CA GLN A 649 -15.38 -23.17 14.48
C GLN A 649 -15.44 -24.48 15.28
N ALA A 650 -16.62 -24.90 15.74
CA ALA A 650 -16.77 -26.12 16.51
C ALA A 650 -16.46 -27.37 15.66
N PRO A 651 -15.67 -28.34 16.16
CA PRO A 651 -15.22 -29.50 15.39
C PRO A 651 -16.34 -30.38 14.84
N ASN A 652 -17.50 -30.37 15.49
CA ASN A 652 -18.66 -31.22 15.25
C ASN A 652 -19.81 -30.51 14.52
N LEU A 653 -19.67 -29.23 14.15
CA LEU A 653 -20.76 -28.51 13.47
C LEU A 653 -21.07 -29.14 12.10
N TRP A 654 -20.05 -29.63 11.41
CA TRP A 654 -20.15 -30.18 10.06
C TRP A 654 -20.73 -31.61 10.02
N ASP A 655 -20.93 -32.24 11.18
CA ASP A 655 -21.57 -33.56 11.29
C ASP A 655 -23.09 -33.48 11.01
N ASP A 656 -23.69 -32.29 11.16
CA ASP A 656 -25.09 -32.01 10.86
C ASP A 656 -25.21 -30.88 9.83
N PRO A 657 -25.46 -31.21 8.55
CA PRO A 657 -25.59 -30.23 7.47
C PRO A 657 -26.69 -29.19 7.67
N GLN A 658 -27.79 -29.54 8.35
CA GLN A 658 -28.90 -28.62 8.60
C GLN A 658 -28.52 -27.61 9.67
N ARG A 659 -27.89 -28.08 10.75
CA ARG A 659 -27.36 -27.22 11.81
C ARG A 659 -26.29 -26.27 11.26
N ALA A 660 -25.32 -26.78 10.49
CA ALA A 660 -24.30 -25.95 9.85
C ALA A 660 -24.90 -24.86 8.94
N ALA A 661 -25.88 -25.21 8.11
CA ALA A 661 -26.56 -24.25 7.24
C ALA A 661 -27.31 -23.17 8.03
N SER A 662 -27.95 -23.53 9.15
CA SER A 662 -28.65 -22.59 10.02
C SER A 662 -27.71 -21.63 10.75
N THR A 663 -26.60 -22.13 11.30
CA THR A 663 -25.58 -21.31 11.98
C THR A 663 -24.89 -20.35 11.01
N LEU A 664 -24.51 -20.82 9.82
CA LEU A 664 -23.91 -19.95 8.78
C LEU A 664 -24.89 -18.90 8.23
N ARG A 665 -26.19 -19.19 8.22
CA ARG A 665 -27.22 -18.22 7.84
C ARG A 665 -27.37 -17.14 8.91
N ALA A 666 -27.48 -17.55 10.18
CA ALA A 666 -27.54 -16.62 11.31
C ALA A 666 -26.28 -15.75 11.41
N PHE A 667 -25.10 -16.31 11.16
CA PHE A 667 -23.84 -15.56 11.18
C PHE A 667 -23.81 -14.47 10.09
N ARG A 668 -24.14 -14.85 8.84
CA ARG A 668 -24.22 -13.89 7.72
C ARG A 668 -25.27 -12.80 7.96
N GLN A 669 -26.37 -13.15 8.63
CA GLN A 669 -27.41 -12.21 9.00
C GLN A 669 -26.87 -11.11 9.94
N VAL A 670 -26.18 -11.51 11.01
CA VAL A 670 -25.60 -10.58 11.98
C VAL A 670 -24.51 -9.71 11.34
N GLU A 671 -23.66 -10.28 10.48
CA GLU A 671 -22.65 -9.50 9.76
C GLU A 671 -23.26 -8.48 8.79
N ALA A 672 -24.33 -8.84 8.08
CA ALA A 672 -25.03 -7.91 7.19
C ALA A 672 -25.64 -6.72 7.95
N GLN A 673 -26.19 -6.96 9.14
CA GLN A 673 -26.74 -5.90 10.00
C GLN A 673 -25.67 -4.95 10.53
N LEU A 674 -24.53 -5.47 10.98
CA LEU A 674 -23.40 -4.64 11.42
C LEU A 674 -22.80 -3.82 10.27
N ASN A 675 -22.63 -4.44 9.10
CA ASN A 675 -22.09 -3.76 7.92
C ASN A 675 -23.02 -2.64 7.42
N GLU A 676 -24.35 -2.79 7.50
CA GLU A 676 -25.27 -1.74 7.07
C GLU A 676 -25.25 -0.53 8.03
N LEU A 677 -25.05 -0.75 9.34
CA LEU A 677 -24.85 0.32 10.31
C LEU A 677 -23.58 1.12 10.02
N ASP A 678 -22.48 0.44 9.72
CA ASP A 678 -21.20 1.08 9.37
C ASP A 678 -21.30 1.80 8.01
N ARG A 679 -21.96 1.18 7.02
CA ARG A 679 -22.18 1.77 5.68
C ARG A 679 -22.93 3.10 5.74
N LEU A 680 -23.95 3.22 6.58
CA LEU A 680 -24.72 4.47 6.72
C LEU A 680 -23.86 5.61 7.28
N GLU A 681 -23.00 5.32 8.26
CA GLU A 681 -22.05 6.29 8.82
C GLU A 681 -20.99 6.72 7.79
N GLU A 682 -20.43 5.76 7.05
CA GLU A 682 -19.46 6.02 5.99
C GLU A 682 -20.06 6.87 4.86
N ARG A 683 -21.28 6.53 4.40
CA ARG A 683 -21.99 7.29 3.37
C ARG A 683 -22.33 8.70 3.80
N ALA A 684 -22.80 8.89 5.04
CA ALA A 684 -23.06 10.23 5.57
C ALA A 684 -21.77 11.07 5.64
N THR A 685 -20.66 10.45 6.05
CA THR A 685 -19.34 11.10 6.11
C THR A 685 -18.81 11.47 4.72
N PHE A 686 -19.02 10.59 3.74
CA PHE A 686 -18.67 10.86 2.34
C PHE A 686 -19.51 11.99 1.73
N ALA A 687 -20.84 11.96 1.92
CA ALA A 687 -21.72 13.03 1.44
C ALA A 687 -21.34 14.40 2.04
N ARG A 688 -21.00 14.43 3.33
CA ARG A 688 -20.47 15.63 4.00
C ARG A 688 -19.18 16.15 3.34
N ARG A 689 -18.27 15.25 2.95
CA ARG A 689 -17.04 15.61 2.23
C ARG A 689 -17.34 16.22 0.87
N LEU A 690 -18.29 15.67 0.12
CA LEU A 690 -18.74 16.21 -1.17
C LEU A 690 -19.30 17.63 -1.01
N VAL A 691 -20.13 17.89 0.00
CA VAL A 691 -20.63 19.24 0.29
C VAL A 691 -19.48 20.20 0.61
N ARG A 692 -18.48 19.76 1.40
CA ARG A 692 -17.28 20.57 1.73
C ARG A 692 -16.43 20.90 0.51
N GLU A 693 -16.31 19.97 -0.43
CA GLU A 693 -15.41 20.09 -1.59
C GLU A 693 -16.10 20.68 -2.82
N ALA A 694 -17.43 20.76 -2.84
CA ALA A 694 -18.21 21.36 -3.92
C ALA A 694 -17.79 22.82 -4.21
N LYS A 695 -17.49 23.08 -5.49
CA LYS A 695 -17.15 24.37 -6.08
C LYS A 695 -18.16 24.69 -7.20
N GLY A 696 -18.88 25.80 -7.06
CA GLY A 696 -19.89 26.23 -8.04
C GLY A 696 -21.28 25.60 -7.83
N GLU A 697 -22.29 26.16 -8.51
CA GLU A 697 -23.71 25.84 -8.28
C GLU A 697 -24.09 24.42 -8.70
N ALA A 698 -23.54 23.90 -9.81
CA ALA A 698 -23.85 22.56 -10.30
C ALA A 698 -23.38 21.45 -9.34
N GLN A 699 -22.15 21.58 -8.80
CA GLN A 699 -21.62 20.64 -7.80
C GLN A 699 -22.38 20.74 -6.48
N LEU A 700 -22.80 21.94 -6.10
CA LEU A 700 -23.59 22.17 -4.89
C LEU A 700 -25.00 21.56 -5.00
N ALA A 701 -25.64 21.63 -6.17
CA ALA A 701 -26.94 21.00 -6.44
C ALA A 701 -26.86 19.46 -6.42
N SER A 702 -25.79 18.90 -7.00
CA SER A 702 -25.52 17.45 -6.92
C SER A 702 -25.28 17.00 -5.48
N ALA A 703 -24.48 17.76 -4.72
CA ALA A 703 -24.24 17.49 -3.31
C ALA A 703 -25.53 17.60 -2.48
N ALA A 704 -26.40 18.57 -2.76
CA ALA A 704 -27.68 18.72 -2.07
C ALA A 704 -28.61 17.50 -2.28
N LYS A 705 -28.62 16.93 -3.49
CA LYS A 705 -29.34 15.67 -3.76
C LYS A 705 -28.81 14.52 -2.90
N GLN A 706 -27.48 14.41 -2.76
CA GLN A 706 -26.86 13.41 -1.90
C GLN A 706 -27.23 13.60 -0.42
N VAL A 707 -27.34 14.86 0.05
CA VAL A 707 -27.83 15.16 1.42
C VAL A 707 -29.25 14.65 1.61
N GLU A 708 -30.15 14.89 0.65
CA GLU A 708 -31.55 14.42 0.73
C GLU A 708 -31.66 12.89 0.73
N ASP A 709 -30.83 12.21 -0.05
CA ASP A 709 -30.84 10.74 -0.10
C ASP A 709 -30.29 10.13 1.20
N VAL A 710 -29.19 10.68 1.74
CA VAL A 710 -28.67 10.25 3.07
C VAL A 710 -29.67 10.57 4.18
N ALA A 711 -30.36 11.71 4.13
CA ALA A 711 -31.37 12.06 5.13
C ALA A 711 -32.51 11.03 5.17
N ARG A 712 -32.95 10.57 3.99
CA ARG A 712 -34.00 9.55 3.86
C ARG A 712 -33.55 8.22 4.45
N GLU A 713 -32.33 7.79 4.15
CA GLU A 713 -31.79 6.52 4.63
C GLU A 713 -31.60 6.51 6.15
N VAL A 714 -31.03 7.57 6.72
CA VAL A 714 -30.86 7.70 8.18
C VAL A 714 -32.22 7.73 8.89
N GLN A 715 -33.19 8.49 8.37
CA GLN A 715 -34.54 8.53 8.93
C GLN A 715 -35.22 7.16 8.87
N MET A 716 -35.04 6.43 7.77
CA MET A 716 -35.62 5.11 7.59
C MET A 716 -35.00 4.07 8.54
N ALA A 717 -33.67 4.10 8.71
CA ALA A 717 -32.97 3.22 9.64
C ALA A 717 -33.36 3.52 11.11
N GLU A 718 -33.53 4.79 11.48
CA GLU A 718 -34.07 5.18 12.79
C GLU A 718 -35.50 4.68 13.00
N ALA A 719 -36.36 4.81 11.98
CA ALA A 719 -37.75 4.39 12.06
C ALA A 719 -37.87 2.86 12.21
N LEU A 720 -37.01 2.09 11.52
CA LEU A 720 -36.94 0.63 11.70
C LEU A 720 -36.39 0.21 13.06
N GLY A 721 -35.35 0.89 13.54
CA GLY A 721 -34.81 0.64 14.88
C GLY A 721 -35.83 0.94 15.97
N ALA A 722 -36.56 2.06 15.86
CA ALA A 722 -37.60 2.47 16.81
C ALA A 722 -38.85 1.56 16.77
N ALA A 723 -39.18 1.01 15.60
CA ALA A 723 -40.29 0.06 15.45
C ALA A 723 -39.98 -1.36 15.96
N GLY A 724 -38.77 -1.61 16.47
CA GLY A 724 -38.31 -2.96 16.85
C GLY A 724 -38.14 -3.90 15.65
N ALA A 725 -38.22 -3.38 14.42
CA ALA A 725 -38.22 -4.17 13.20
C ALA A 725 -36.84 -4.78 12.87
N THR A 726 -35.78 -4.34 13.56
CA THR A 726 -34.45 -4.96 13.51
C THR A 726 -34.41 -6.36 14.15
N ASP A 727 -35.41 -6.74 14.95
CA ASP A 727 -35.62 -8.11 15.43
C ASP A 727 -36.39 -8.99 14.42
N HIS A 728 -36.81 -8.43 13.28
CA HIS A 728 -37.71 -9.08 12.33
C HIS A 728 -37.01 -9.39 11.01
N GLY A 729 -36.37 -10.56 10.99
CA GLY A 729 -36.03 -11.39 9.81
C GLY A 729 -35.57 -10.65 8.56
N ASP A 730 -34.30 -10.85 8.18
CA ASP A 730 -33.70 -10.33 6.94
C ASP A 730 -34.22 -11.02 5.68
N GLU A 731 -35.35 -11.72 5.76
CA GLU A 731 -35.98 -12.42 4.64
C GLU A 731 -37.50 -12.21 4.69
N ALA A 732 -38.06 -11.79 3.57
CA ALA A 732 -39.48 -11.59 3.35
C ALA A 732 -39.97 -12.49 2.21
N LEU A 733 -41.07 -13.21 2.44
CA LEU A 733 -41.79 -13.92 1.38
C LEU A 733 -43.05 -13.11 1.04
N VAL A 734 -43.04 -12.48 -0.12
CA VAL A 734 -44.17 -11.70 -0.65
C VAL A 734 -45.05 -12.62 -1.49
N ASP A 735 -46.18 -13.02 -0.94
CA ASP A 735 -47.22 -13.83 -1.59
C ASP A 735 -48.22 -12.92 -2.32
N ILE A 736 -48.23 -12.98 -3.65
CA ILE A 736 -49.09 -12.16 -4.51
C ILE A 736 -50.08 -13.08 -5.20
N CYS A 737 -51.37 -12.89 -4.95
CA CYS A 737 -52.42 -13.76 -5.45
C CYS A 737 -53.58 -12.98 -6.06
N ALA A 738 -54.02 -13.37 -7.25
CA ALA A 738 -55.23 -12.84 -7.88
C ALA A 738 -56.46 -13.10 -7.00
N SER A 739 -57.34 -12.10 -6.86
CA SER A 739 -58.56 -12.23 -6.04
C SER A 739 -59.70 -12.99 -6.70
N GLU A 740 -59.71 -13.04 -8.04
CA GLU A 740 -60.72 -13.67 -8.89
C GLU A 740 -60.03 -14.25 -10.14
N THR A 741 -60.58 -15.30 -10.73
CA THR A 741 -60.14 -15.86 -12.02
C THR A 741 -60.81 -15.07 -13.15
N GLY A 742 -60.06 -14.22 -13.84
CA GLY A 742 -60.56 -13.38 -14.92
C GLY A 742 -59.45 -12.85 -15.83
N GLU A 743 -59.83 -12.31 -16.99
CA GLU A 743 -58.90 -11.89 -18.05
C GLU A 743 -57.97 -10.73 -17.59
N GLY A 744 -56.65 -10.96 -17.65
CA GLY A 744 -55.60 -9.99 -17.30
C GLY A 744 -55.19 -9.92 -15.82
N GLN A 745 -55.74 -10.77 -14.93
CA GLN A 745 -55.31 -10.83 -13.52
C GLN A 745 -53.89 -11.39 -13.36
N ASP A 746 -53.49 -12.30 -14.26
CA ASP A 746 -52.14 -12.83 -14.42
C ASP A 746 -51.11 -11.72 -14.70
N ALA A 747 -51.44 -10.79 -15.60
CA ALA A 747 -50.61 -9.64 -15.91
C ALA A 747 -50.47 -8.68 -14.72
N TRP A 748 -51.54 -8.50 -13.93
CA TRP A 748 -51.49 -7.65 -12.73
C TRP A 748 -50.63 -8.26 -11.62
N VAL A 749 -50.73 -9.58 -11.40
CA VAL A 749 -49.85 -10.30 -10.47
C VAL A 749 -48.39 -10.20 -10.92
N GLN A 750 -48.12 -10.28 -12.22
CA GLN A 750 -46.78 -10.14 -12.79
C GLN A 750 -46.20 -8.72 -12.62
N GLU A 751 -47.01 -7.69 -12.84
CA GLU A 751 -46.61 -6.30 -12.64
C GLU A 751 -46.28 -6.01 -11.17
N LEU A 752 -47.07 -6.53 -10.22
CA LEU A 752 -46.78 -6.42 -8.79
C LEU A 752 -45.51 -7.21 -8.40
N ALA A 753 -45.31 -8.41 -8.94
CA ALA A 753 -44.08 -9.18 -8.70
C ALA A 753 -42.84 -8.41 -9.20
N SER A 754 -42.92 -7.83 -10.39
CA SER A 754 -41.86 -7.01 -10.98
C SER A 754 -41.59 -5.73 -10.18
N MET A 755 -42.65 -5.13 -9.61
CA MET A 755 -42.56 -3.98 -8.73
C MET A 755 -41.73 -4.29 -7.46
N TYR A 756 -42.00 -5.42 -6.80
CA TYR A 756 -41.24 -5.83 -5.60
C TYR A 756 -39.82 -6.28 -5.92
N LEU A 757 -39.61 -6.99 -7.04
CA LEU A 757 -38.26 -7.33 -7.52
C LEU A 757 -37.44 -6.05 -7.81
N GLY A 758 -38.04 -5.07 -8.50
CA GLY A 758 -37.38 -3.79 -8.76
C GLY A 758 -37.11 -2.98 -7.50
N TRP A 759 -37.98 -3.08 -6.48
CA TRP A 759 -37.73 -2.45 -5.17
C TRP A 759 -36.49 -3.05 -4.48
N ALA A 760 -36.36 -4.38 -4.50
CA ALA A 760 -35.22 -5.08 -3.94
C ALA A 760 -33.93 -4.81 -4.70
N GLU A 761 -33.97 -4.81 -6.04
CA GLU A 761 -32.83 -4.50 -6.92
C GLU A 761 -32.25 -3.11 -6.63
N ARG A 762 -33.10 -2.08 -6.48
CA ARG A 762 -32.65 -0.72 -6.12
C ARG A 762 -31.94 -0.63 -4.77
N ARG A 763 -32.17 -1.58 -3.88
CA ARG A 763 -31.55 -1.66 -2.55
C ARG A 763 -30.37 -2.62 -2.51
N GLY A 764 -30.09 -3.33 -3.61
CA GLY A 764 -29.08 -4.38 -3.66
C GLY A 764 -29.45 -5.63 -2.86
N TYR A 765 -30.74 -5.88 -2.66
CA TYR A 765 -31.22 -7.08 -1.95
C TYR A 765 -31.31 -8.27 -2.91
N GLU A 766 -31.05 -9.48 -2.41
CA GLU A 766 -31.25 -10.70 -3.19
C GLU A 766 -32.76 -10.94 -3.31
N ALA A 767 -33.29 -10.97 -4.53
CA ALA A 767 -34.72 -11.20 -4.75
C ALA A 767 -34.98 -12.11 -5.93
N MET A 768 -35.89 -13.07 -5.74
CA MET A 768 -36.27 -14.03 -6.77
C MET A 768 -37.69 -14.55 -6.56
N ALA A 769 -38.38 -14.88 -7.65
CA ALA A 769 -39.58 -15.69 -7.57
C ALA A 769 -39.19 -17.13 -7.17
N VAL A 770 -39.86 -17.69 -6.17
CA VAL A 770 -39.53 -19.02 -5.61
C VAL A 770 -40.64 -20.05 -5.79
N ALA A 771 -41.89 -19.59 -5.87
CA ALA A 771 -43.05 -20.45 -6.07
C ALA A 771 -44.13 -19.78 -6.93
N GLU A 772 -44.93 -20.58 -7.62
CA GLU A 772 -46.06 -20.13 -8.43
C GLU A 772 -47.25 -21.11 -8.36
N ALA A 773 -48.44 -20.62 -8.69
CA ALA A 773 -49.63 -21.44 -8.97
C ALA A 773 -50.49 -20.79 -10.05
N GLU A 774 -51.17 -21.61 -10.85
CA GLU A 774 -52.00 -21.16 -11.98
C GLU A 774 -53.45 -20.86 -11.57
N GLU A 775 -54.00 -21.60 -10.61
CA GLU A 775 -55.40 -21.45 -10.17
C GLU A 775 -55.52 -21.32 -8.63
N PRO A 776 -55.83 -20.12 -8.10
CA PRO A 776 -55.75 -18.81 -8.77
C PRO A 776 -54.29 -18.39 -9.02
N PHE A 777 -54.06 -17.56 -10.05
CA PHE A 777 -52.73 -17.03 -10.38
C PHE A 777 -52.03 -16.46 -9.16
N ARG A 778 -50.84 -17.00 -8.86
CA ARG A 778 -50.06 -16.66 -7.68
C ARG A 778 -48.58 -16.70 -7.97
N VAL A 779 -47.86 -15.74 -7.40
CA VAL A 779 -46.39 -15.71 -7.38
C VAL A 779 -45.93 -15.41 -5.95
N VAL A 780 -44.95 -16.19 -5.49
CA VAL A 780 -44.26 -15.94 -4.22
C VAL A 780 -42.86 -15.43 -4.54
N VAL A 781 -42.56 -14.22 -4.10
CA VAL A 781 -41.25 -13.58 -4.25
C VAL A 781 -40.52 -13.63 -2.92
N ARG A 782 -39.32 -14.20 -2.92
CA ARG A 782 -38.41 -14.19 -1.78
C ARG A 782 -37.46 -13.02 -1.90
N ILE A 783 -37.39 -12.19 -0.87
CA ILE A 783 -36.52 -11.01 -0.80
C ILE A 783 -35.68 -11.13 0.46
N ALA A 784 -34.36 -11.31 0.29
CA ALA A 784 -33.39 -11.42 1.35
C ALA A 784 -32.50 -10.16 1.38
N GLY A 785 -32.51 -9.48 2.52
CA GLY A 785 -31.74 -8.28 2.79
C GLY A 785 -32.05 -7.72 4.18
N PRO A 786 -31.17 -6.89 4.76
CA PRO A 786 -31.32 -6.39 6.12
C PRO A 786 -32.71 -5.78 6.39
N GLY A 787 -33.48 -6.36 7.32
CA GLY A 787 -34.82 -5.88 7.69
C GLY A 787 -35.88 -5.94 6.58
N ALA A 788 -35.67 -6.74 5.52
CA ALA A 788 -36.57 -6.84 4.36
C ALA A 788 -38.04 -7.06 4.75
N TYR A 789 -38.31 -7.91 5.75
CA TYR A 789 -39.66 -8.12 6.25
C TYR A 789 -40.25 -6.85 6.87
N GLY A 790 -39.49 -6.16 7.72
CA GLY A 790 -39.94 -4.92 8.37
C GLY A 790 -40.32 -3.83 7.37
N TYR A 791 -39.55 -3.69 6.28
CA TYR A 791 -39.85 -2.76 5.20
C TYR A 791 -41.15 -3.09 4.46
N LEU A 792 -41.37 -4.37 4.16
CA LEU A 792 -42.47 -4.81 3.30
C LEU A 792 -43.72 -5.20 4.07
N ALA A 793 -43.68 -5.35 5.40
CA ALA A 793 -44.84 -5.74 6.21
C ALA A 793 -46.07 -4.84 5.97
N GLY A 794 -45.85 -3.56 5.69
CA GLY A 794 -46.92 -2.61 5.36
C GLY A 794 -47.58 -2.80 4.00
N GLU A 795 -46.99 -3.60 3.12
CA GLU A 795 -47.52 -3.90 1.80
C GLU A 795 -48.63 -4.96 1.83
N ALA A 796 -48.86 -5.60 2.98
CA ALA A 796 -49.93 -6.59 3.10
C ALA A 796 -51.32 -5.94 2.96
N GLY A 797 -52.14 -6.49 2.07
CA GLY A 797 -53.53 -6.08 1.83
C GLY A 797 -53.94 -6.16 0.36
N LEU A 798 -55.07 -5.54 0.01
CA LEU A 798 -55.61 -5.56 -1.36
C LEU A 798 -54.99 -4.46 -2.23
N HIS A 799 -54.40 -4.83 -3.36
CA HIS A 799 -53.86 -3.95 -4.39
C HIS A 799 -54.82 -3.88 -5.59
N ARG A 800 -55.39 -2.70 -5.83
CA ARG A 800 -56.40 -2.48 -6.88
C ARG A 800 -55.83 -1.63 -8.02
N ARG A 801 -55.88 -2.16 -9.24
CA ARG A 801 -55.60 -1.42 -10.47
C ARG A 801 -56.90 -0.96 -11.12
N ILE A 802 -56.97 0.33 -11.43
CA ILE A 802 -58.14 1.01 -11.99
C ILE A 802 -57.71 1.67 -13.30
N GLU A 803 -58.15 1.12 -14.42
CA GLU A 803 -57.89 1.65 -15.76
C GLU A 803 -59.21 1.70 -16.52
N GLU A 804 -59.76 2.91 -16.68
CA GLU A 804 -61.10 3.14 -17.27
C GLU A 804 -62.20 2.28 -16.60
N GLU A 805 -62.87 1.37 -17.33
CA GLU A 805 -63.88 0.45 -16.79
C GLU A 805 -63.30 -0.87 -16.24
N LYS A 806 -62.00 -1.14 -16.45
CA LYS A 806 -61.35 -2.38 -16.00
C LYS A 806 -60.83 -2.24 -14.57
N ARG A 807 -61.23 -3.17 -13.70
CA ARG A 807 -60.79 -3.24 -12.30
C ARG A 807 -60.12 -4.58 -12.04
N GLN A 808 -58.81 -4.54 -11.76
CA GLN A 808 -58.02 -5.73 -11.42
C GLN A 808 -57.63 -5.69 -9.95
N ARG A 809 -57.56 -6.86 -9.31
CA ARG A 809 -57.49 -6.98 -7.85
C ARG A 809 -56.60 -8.15 -7.47
N ALA A 810 -55.52 -7.86 -6.78
CA ALA A 810 -54.60 -8.86 -6.23
C ALA A 810 -54.39 -8.63 -4.74
N TYR A 811 -54.33 -9.72 -3.96
CA TYR A 811 -53.97 -9.69 -2.56
C TYR A 811 -52.47 -9.90 -2.43
N VAL A 812 -51.81 -9.02 -1.67
CA VAL A 812 -50.42 -9.15 -1.28
C VAL A 812 -50.37 -9.54 0.18
N ARG A 813 -49.60 -10.56 0.52
CA ARG A 813 -49.25 -10.94 1.90
C ARG A 813 -47.74 -10.95 2.03
N VAL A 814 -47.24 -10.60 3.21
CA VAL A 814 -45.80 -10.59 3.50
C VAL A 814 -45.56 -11.47 4.71
N HIS A 815 -44.81 -12.55 4.51
CA HIS A 815 -44.44 -13.50 5.54
C HIS A 815 -42.96 -13.32 5.90
N ARG A 816 -42.62 -13.58 7.17
CA ARG A 816 -41.24 -13.63 7.64
C ARG A 816 -40.57 -14.91 7.14
N GLY A 817 -39.33 -14.82 6.66
CA GLY A 817 -38.49 -15.96 6.33
C GLY A 817 -37.80 -16.59 7.55
N GLY A 818 -37.14 -17.74 7.35
CA GLY A 818 -36.54 -18.57 8.42
C GLY A 818 -37.51 -19.63 9.00
N PRO A 819 -37.00 -20.71 9.63
CA PRO A 819 -37.74 -21.94 9.93
C PRO A 819 -39.07 -21.74 10.70
N LEU A 820 -40.10 -22.54 10.39
CA LEU A 820 -41.38 -22.54 11.11
C LEU A 820 -41.19 -22.99 12.57
N GLU A 821 -41.58 -22.15 13.54
CA GLU A 821 -41.45 -22.43 14.98
C GLU A 821 -42.61 -23.24 15.57
N ASP A 822 -43.74 -23.40 14.86
CA ASP A 822 -44.93 -24.09 15.37
C ASP A 822 -45.13 -25.46 14.71
N GLU A 823 -45.35 -26.52 15.51
CA GLU A 823 -45.99 -27.76 15.06
C GLU A 823 -47.44 -27.46 14.65
N VAL A 824 -47.76 -27.59 13.37
CA VAL A 824 -49.13 -27.42 12.85
C VAL A 824 -49.57 -28.69 12.15
N SER A 825 -50.83 -29.07 12.35
CA SER A 825 -51.57 -30.12 11.65
C SER A 825 -51.83 -29.75 10.18
N LEU A 826 -50.77 -29.73 9.36
CA LEU A 826 -50.85 -29.60 7.91
C LEU A 826 -50.41 -30.92 7.28
N ASP A 827 -51.24 -31.46 6.40
CA ASP A 827 -50.86 -32.60 5.55
C ASP A 827 -50.12 -32.06 4.32
N VAL A 828 -48.81 -32.31 4.25
CA VAL A 828 -47.90 -31.73 3.25
C VAL A 828 -47.28 -32.83 2.40
N ASP A 829 -47.88 -33.09 1.25
CA ASP A 829 -47.34 -33.98 0.23
C ASP A 829 -46.50 -33.19 -0.78
N GLY A 830 -45.39 -33.76 -1.23
CA GLY A 830 -44.56 -33.08 -2.21
C GLY A 830 -43.67 -34.04 -2.99
N ARG A 831 -43.50 -33.72 -4.27
CA ARG A 831 -42.79 -34.56 -5.24
C ARG A 831 -41.80 -33.74 -6.06
N GLU A 832 -40.73 -34.38 -6.49
CA GLU A 832 -39.85 -33.82 -7.53
C GLU A 832 -40.45 -34.11 -8.91
N VAL A 833 -40.47 -33.10 -9.78
CA VAL A 833 -41.00 -33.19 -11.14
C VAL A 833 -39.88 -33.08 -12.17
N LYS A 834 -40.12 -33.60 -13.39
CA LYS A 834 -39.19 -33.40 -14.51
C LYS A 834 -39.07 -31.92 -14.79
N ARG A 835 -37.85 -31.42 -14.86
CA ARG A 835 -37.56 -29.99 -15.07
C ARG A 835 -38.31 -29.44 -16.27
N HIS A 836 -39.15 -28.45 -16.05
CA HIS A 836 -39.84 -27.69 -17.09
C HIS A 836 -39.81 -26.19 -16.78
N GLU A 837 -40.11 -25.35 -17.77
CA GLU A 837 -40.32 -23.92 -17.56
C GLU A 837 -41.73 -23.71 -16.99
N GLY A 838 -41.84 -22.87 -15.95
CA GLY A 838 -43.09 -22.44 -15.36
C GLY A 838 -43.59 -21.13 -15.96
N THR A 839 -44.71 -20.62 -15.46
CA THR A 839 -45.33 -19.37 -15.95
C THR A 839 -44.49 -18.15 -15.57
N TYR A 840 -43.89 -18.15 -14.38
CA TYR A 840 -43.05 -17.08 -13.82
C TYR A 840 -41.66 -17.59 -13.39
N LEU A 841 -41.53 -18.90 -13.15
CA LEU A 841 -40.27 -19.56 -12.82
C LEU A 841 -39.57 -20.09 -14.07
N ALA A 842 -38.33 -19.67 -14.31
CA ALA A 842 -37.52 -20.18 -15.43
C ALA A 842 -37.26 -21.70 -15.35
N ARG A 843 -37.33 -22.30 -14.15
CA ARG A 843 -37.14 -23.75 -13.94
C ARG A 843 -37.94 -24.22 -12.73
N VAL A 844 -38.94 -25.07 -12.96
CA VAL A 844 -39.68 -25.78 -11.92
C VAL A 844 -39.03 -27.16 -11.71
N LYS A 845 -38.84 -27.55 -10.44
CA LYS A 845 -38.24 -28.83 -10.03
C LYS A 845 -39.08 -29.58 -9.02
N THR A 846 -39.93 -28.90 -8.28
CA THR A 846 -40.70 -29.47 -7.18
C THR A 846 -42.14 -28.98 -7.22
N GLU A 847 -43.06 -29.86 -6.86
CA GLU A 847 -44.47 -29.54 -6.64
C GLU A 847 -44.85 -29.98 -5.23
N VAL A 848 -45.48 -29.09 -4.48
CA VAL A 848 -45.92 -29.35 -3.12
C VAL A 848 -47.40 -29.06 -3.01
N THR A 849 -48.16 -30.05 -2.53
CA THR A 849 -49.58 -29.90 -2.20
C THR A 849 -49.73 -29.86 -0.69
N VAL A 850 -50.31 -28.77 -0.18
CA VAL A 850 -50.60 -28.60 1.23
C VAL A 850 -52.11 -28.63 1.44
N ARG A 851 -52.54 -29.43 2.41
CA ARG A 851 -53.92 -29.48 2.89
C ARG A 851 -53.99 -29.02 4.33
N ASP A 852 -54.79 -27.99 4.56
CA ASP A 852 -55.13 -27.55 5.92
C ASP A 852 -56.31 -28.37 6.43
N GLU A 853 -56.05 -29.20 7.44
CA GLU A 853 -57.05 -30.08 8.05
C GLU A 853 -58.18 -29.31 8.75
N THR A 854 -57.91 -28.07 9.17
CA THR A 854 -58.84 -27.21 9.92
C THR A 854 -59.80 -26.46 9.01
N SER A 855 -59.30 -25.96 7.87
CA SER A 855 -60.11 -25.18 6.90
C SER A 855 -60.57 -25.98 5.69
N GLY A 856 -60.06 -27.20 5.51
CA GLY A 856 -60.32 -28.06 4.35
C GLY A 856 -59.70 -27.57 3.04
N ARG A 857 -58.89 -26.49 3.09
CA ARG A 857 -58.28 -25.87 1.90
C ARG A 857 -57.11 -26.70 1.41
N MET A 858 -57.01 -26.83 0.09
CA MET A 858 -55.95 -27.56 -0.59
C MET A 858 -55.29 -26.63 -1.62
N MET A 859 -53.97 -26.64 -1.69
CA MET A 859 -53.22 -25.80 -2.63
C MET A 859 -51.98 -26.53 -3.12
N THR A 860 -51.72 -26.44 -4.43
CA THR A 860 -50.49 -26.95 -5.05
C THR A 860 -49.63 -25.77 -5.48
N LEU A 861 -48.37 -25.74 -5.04
CA LEU A 861 -47.36 -24.78 -5.48
C LEU A 861 -46.27 -25.49 -6.28
N ALA A 862 -45.93 -24.92 -7.43
CA ALA A 862 -44.77 -25.29 -8.23
C ALA A 862 -43.57 -24.42 -7.83
N GLY A 863 -42.38 -25.01 -7.65
CA GLY A 863 -41.20 -24.36 -7.09
C GLY A 863 -39.90 -24.69 -7.81
N ALA A 864 -38.94 -23.77 -7.67
CA ALA A 864 -37.58 -23.91 -8.20
C ALA A 864 -36.57 -24.50 -7.18
N GLY A 865 -36.93 -24.47 -5.89
CA GLY A 865 -36.11 -24.89 -4.75
C GLY A 865 -36.22 -26.39 -4.41
N GLU A 866 -35.45 -26.81 -3.40
CA GLU A 866 -35.47 -28.19 -2.89
C GLU A 866 -36.79 -28.50 -2.18
N LEU A 867 -37.13 -29.79 -2.10
CA LEU A 867 -38.43 -30.24 -1.59
C LEU A 867 -38.72 -29.75 -0.17
N GLY A 868 -37.74 -29.77 0.73
CA GLY A 868 -37.89 -29.31 2.12
C GLY A 868 -38.21 -27.82 2.23
N GLU A 869 -37.49 -26.98 1.47
CA GLU A 869 -37.72 -25.53 1.41
C GLU A 869 -39.09 -25.20 0.82
N MET A 870 -39.51 -25.95 -0.21
CA MET A 870 -40.82 -25.75 -0.83
C MET A 870 -41.98 -26.19 0.06
N LYS A 871 -41.80 -27.24 0.87
CA LYS A 871 -42.79 -27.62 1.90
C LYS A 871 -42.99 -26.52 2.93
N ASP A 872 -41.92 -25.86 3.34
CA ASP A 872 -41.91 -24.76 4.29
C ASP A 872 -42.58 -23.49 3.71
N ILE A 873 -42.23 -23.12 2.47
CA ILE A 873 -42.87 -22.01 1.74
C ILE A 873 -44.37 -22.26 1.57
N ALA A 874 -44.77 -23.45 1.10
CA ALA A 874 -46.18 -23.77 0.87
C ALA A 874 -46.99 -23.76 2.17
N SER A 875 -46.44 -24.28 3.26
CA SER A 875 -47.09 -24.26 4.58
C SER A 875 -47.34 -22.84 5.09
N ARG A 876 -46.38 -21.92 4.92
CA ARG A 876 -46.56 -20.49 5.27
C ARG A 876 -47.65 -19.82 4.44
N VAL A 877 -47.64 -20.07 3.13
CA VAL A 877 -48.61 -19.47 2.20
C VAL A 877 -50.04 -19.92 2.53
N VAL A 878 -50.24 -21.18 2.93
CA VAL A 878 -51.56 -21.71 3.34
C VAL A 878 -51.99 -21.15 4.70
N LYS A 879 -51.12 -21.16 5.72
CA LYS A 879 -51.39 -20.58 7.07
C LYS A 879 -51.78 -19.09 6.97
N GLY A 880 -51.13 -18.36 6.07
CA GLY A 880 -51.36 -16.95 5.79
C GLY A 880 -52.76 -16.57 5.27
N GLN A 881 -53.56 -17.54 4.81
CA GLN A 881 -54.87 -17.27 4.22
C GLN A 881 -56.01 -17.16 5.23
N GLY A 882 -55.78 -17.49 6.51
CA GLY A 882 -56.80 -17.47 7.57
C GLY A 882 -56.94 -16.15 8.34
N GLY A 883 -56.05 -15.17 8.12
CA GLY A 883 -55.97 -13.94 8.93
C GLY A 883 -57.01 -12.86 8.58
N SER A 884 -57.45 -12.13 9.62
CA SER A 884 -58.40 -11.00 9.58
C SER A 884 -57.95 -9.78 8.75
N HIS A 885 -56.70 -9.73 8.27
CA HIS A 885 -56.14 -8.60 7.50
C HIS A 885 -56.44 -8.62 6.00
N THR A 886 -57.24 -9.57 5.53
CA THR A 886 -57.59 -9.73 4.11
C THR A 886 -58.61 -8.69 3.59
N ALA A 887 -59.15 -7.82 4.45
CA ALA A 887 -60.20 -6.85 4.10
C ALA A 887 -59.68 -5.43 3.75
N ASP A 888 -58.48 -5.04 4.17
CA ASP A 888 -58.00 -3.66 4.02
C ASP A 888 -57.37 -3.39 2.64
N GLU A 889 -57.79 -2.31 2.00
CA GLU A 889 -57.25 -1.84 0.72
C GLU A 889 -55.89 -1.17 0.94
N ALA A 890 -54.81 -1.87 0.59
CA ALA A 890 -53.45 -1.40 0.79
C ALA A 890 -53.06 -0.31 -0.20
N ARG A 891 -53.40 -0.48 -1.48
CA ARG A 891 -53.04 0.46 -2.54
C ARG A 891 -54.05 0.54 -3.68
N ARG A 892 -54.24 1.76 -4.19
CA ARG A 892 -55.01 2.07 -5.41
C ARG A 892 -54.12 2.64 -6.49
N TYR A 893 -54.09 1.98 -7.65
CA TYR A 893 -53.33 2.39 -8.82
C TYR A 893 -54.28 2.89 -9.89
N HIS A 894 -54.41 4.21 -10.02
CA HIS A 894 -55.19 4.86 -11.08
C HIS A 894 -54.32 5.03 -12.32
N LEU A 895 -54.70 4.43 -13.44
CA LEU A 895 -54.03 4.53 -14.75
C LEU A 895 -54.88 5.36 -15.72
N GLY A 896 -54.23 6.05 -16.67
CA GLY A 896 -54.90 6.93 -17.64
C GLY A 896 -54.87 8.42 -17.28
N ARG A 897 -55.90 9.19 -17.63
CA ARG A 897 -55.97 10.64 -17.31
C ARG A 897 -56.10 10.83 -15.80
N GLY A 898 -55.13 11.52 -15.19
CA GLY A 898 -55.07 11.73 -13.74
C GLY A 898 -54.42 10.57 -12.96
N ALA A 899 -53.50 9.85 -13.61
CA ALA A 899 -52.80 8.70 -13.04
C ALA A 899 -52.11 9.02 -11.70
N ARG A 900 -52.33 8.17 -10.71
CA ARG A 900 -51.75 8.29 -9.36
C ARG A 900 -51.83 6.97 -8.61
N VAL A 901 -50.94 6.80 -7.64
CA VAL A 901 -51.00 5.71 -6.65
C VAL A 901 -51.30 6.31 -5.29
N GLU A 902 -52.22 5.70 -4.55
CA GLU A 902 -52.61 6.13 -3.19
C GLU A 902 -52.62 4.92 -2.25
N ASP A 903 -52.19 5.13 -1.00
CA ASP A 903 -52.41 4.23 0.13
C ASP A 903 -53.54 4.81 1.00
N PRO A 904 -54.74 4.21 0.99
CA PRO A 904 -55.89 4.69 1.77
C PRO A 904 -55.68 4.64 3.30
N ARG A 905 -54.74 3.81 3.78
CA ARG A 905 -54.51 3.57 5.21
C ARG A 905 -53.61 4.65 5.82
N THR A 906 -52.70 5.20 5.01
CA THR A 906 -51.72 6.22 5.44
C THR A 906 -51.97 7.59 4.84
N GLY A 907 -52.81 7.69 3.80
CA GLY A 907 -53.03 8.92 3.04
C GLY A 907 -51.89 9.29 2.08
N ALA A 908 -50.83 8.47 2.01
CA ALA A 908 -49.71 8.71 1.12
C ALA A 908 -50.12 8.51 -0.35
N GLY A 909 -49.62 9.37 -1.24
CA GLY A 909 -49.90 9.23 -2.67
C GLY A 909 -48.88 9.93 -3.57
N THR A 910 -48.77 9.45 -4.81
CA THR A 910 -47.88 10.02 -5.81
C THR A 910 -48.48 9.94 -7.22
N PRO A 911 -48.31 10.98 -8.07
CA PRO A 911 -48.72 10.92 -9.48
C PRO A 911 -47.79 10.05 -10.35
N ARG A 912 -46.63 9.60 -9.81
CA ARG A 912 -45.61 8.84 -10.56
C ARG A 912 -45.88 7.34 -10.61
N VAL A 913 -47.00 6.93 -11.21
CA VAL A 913 -47.41 5.51 -11.26
C VAL A 913 -46.35 4.61 -11.88
N LYS A 914 -45.66 5.07 -12.94
CA LYS A 914 -44.61 4.29 -13.62
C LYS A 914 -43.39 4.02 -12.74
N ASP A 915 -43.03 4.95 -11.86
CA ASP A 915 -41.86 4.81 -11.00
C ASP A 915 -42.19 3.90 -9.81
N VAL A 916 -43.42 4.01 -9.28
CA VAL A 916 -43.96 3.09 -8.27
C VAL A 916 -44.00 1.66 -8.81
N LEU A 917 -44.54 1.44 -10.02
CA LEU A 917 -44.58 0.10 -10.66
C LEU A 917 -43.19 -0.42 -11.02
N ARG A 918 -42.18 0.45 -11.15
CA ARG A 918 -40.79 0.03 -11.25
C ARG A 918 -40.17 -0.30 -9.90
N GLY A 919 -40.84 -0.01 -8.78
CA GLY A 919 -40.47 -0.33 -7.39
C GLY A 919 -40.01 0.86 -6.52
N GLU A 920 -40.30 2.12 -6.89
CA GLU A 920 -40.10 3.27 -5.98
C GLU A 920 -41.19 3.30 -4.91
N LEU A 921 -41.03 2.49 -3.86
CA LEU A 921 -42.05 2.28 -2.81
C LEU A 921 -41.82 3.10 -1.53
N ASP A 922 -40.68 3.77 -1.44
CA ASP A 922 -40.16 4.40 -0.22
C ASP A 922 -41.13 5.39 0.42
N VAL A 923 -41.91 6.10 -0.39
CA VAL A 923 -42.92 7.07 0.08
C VAL A 923 -44.01 6.36 0.88
N PHE A 924 -44.46 5.19 0.43
CA PHE A 924 -45.51 4.41 1.10
C PHE A 924 -44.97 3.67 2.31
N ILE A 925 -43.78 3.07 2.18
CA ILE A 925 -43.11 2.35 3.26
C ILE A 925 -42.79 3.32 4.41
N ALA A 926 -42.23 4.49 4.11
CA ALA A 926 -41.93 5.51 5.13
C ALA A 926 -43.20 6.00 5.83
N ALA A 927 -44.29 6.24 5.09
CA ALA A 927 -45.57 6.67 5.66
C ALA A 927 -46.18 5.59 6.56
N TRP A 928 -46.05 4.31 6.19
CA TRP A 928 -46.52 3.19 7.01
C TRP A 928 -45.72 3.01 8.30
N ILE A 929 -44.39 3.09 8.23
CA ILE A 929 -43.53 2.93 9.41
C ILE A 929 -43.68 4.12 10.35
N SER A 930 -43.86 5.34 9.81
CA SER A 930 -43.94 6.57 10.60
C SER A 930 -45.33 6.85 11.19
N ARG A 931 -46.32 5.98 10.95
CA ARG A 931 -47.68 6.18 11.48
C ARG A 931 -47.69 6.03 13.01
N PRO A 932 -48.46 6.86 13.75
CA PRO A 932 -48.70 6.60 15.16
C PRO A 932 -49.41 5.26 15.34
N PRO A 933 -49.12 4.50 16.41
CA PRO A 933 -49.80 3.22 16.67
C PRO A 933 -51.31 3.45 16.72
N THR A 934 -52.06 2.75 15.87
CA THR A 934 -53.52 2.85 15.84
C THR A 934 -54.09 2.29 17.13
N THR A 935 -54.80 3.12 17.90
CA THR A 935 -55.65 2.70 19.00
C THR A 935 -56.86 1.91 18.45
N GLY A 936 -56.69 0.59 18.31
CA GLY A 936 -57.79 -0.37 18.24
C GLY A 936 -58.32 -0.67 19.65
N PRO A 937 -59.57 -1.16 19.78
CA PRO A 937 -60.42 -0.92 20.93
C PRO A 937 -59.80 -1.47 22.22
N THR A 938 -59.92 -0.68 23.29
CA THR A 938 -59.85 -1.15 24.67
C THR A 938 -60.70 -2.41 24.83
N SER A 939 -60.07 -3.59 24.89
CA SER A 939 -60.57 -4.69 25.70
C SER A 939 -60.31 -4.33 27.15
N ALA A 940 -61.14 -3.42 27.68
CA ALA A 940 -61.37 -3.35 29.11
C ALA A 940 -62.33 -4.50 29.44
N VAL A 941 -61.86 -5.42 30.28
CA VAL A 941 -62.53 -6.05 31.43
C VAL A 941 -62.04 -7.50 31.60
N SER A 942 -61.48 -7.72 32.80
CA SER A 942 -61.13 -8.96 33.52
C SER A 942 -60.07 -9.89 32.93
#